data_AF-A0AA85AA05-F1
#
_entry.id   AF-A0AA85AA05-F1
#
_cell.length_a   1.000
_cell.length_b   1.000
_cell.length_c   1.000
_cell.angle_alpha   90.00
_cell.angle_beta   90.00
_cell.angle_gamma   90.00
#
_symmetry.space_group_name_H-M   'P 1'
#
loop_
_entity.id
_entity.type
_entity.pdbx_description
1 polymer ?
#
loop_
_entity_poly.entity_id
_entity_poly.type
_entity_poly.pdbx_seq_one_letter_code
_entity_poly.pdbx_strand_id
1 'polypeptide(L)'
;MDCVYFYDHLVIFRKIDYIEFKLKKEVQGCDLGSQASENALNIVSQLLTEALKDRVLLVCPIRVCIKGKKDLHGLGLKYIGQLTHAILTKGPPSNTPAGNEFRQFWGKKSELRRVDGDLCECVVWNGNSNVCMQIVNFILEEKLNLSSNVNVSKPWYHLLPNRLDPFISLHRRNRKVNLVAASPLRLIRAMDKLRALLRGLNDKLPLNITGILPLSSAFRDTSVFPPVLSFPMANQSHHGIKKSYFHTVKWLLSKACFPVFPLYVIIHLEQSGRWPNELDAFRHMKRLLVIRMHELLSPKGIPSHVTVDNMLDIFLQGLVFRIVISQSKELNLIQKLSNSEIKTDNKNKTLSETGDGSSFSIEINSEAACWIRLNQSLPTLAGTLSGVSRTHAHVFPIACRLAKRWLSAQGYPVILCPYEAELDGLHNSSDFFPQSEQCSSALSTWWLKDVNTSTNDGRMTEVAVELLVLYASRLCDSVDSESKEANLTSIGSPVAAFLRFLDLLATYDWENAPLLVDLNEGFSVDINKRQLALDLFSRTPRCNLPALIICTPLDTTGTEWTEVGPSRGGLSDLKLLAGQSRDLLRAMLVSNAPINDLLVIFRPVFSKTDIVLNAKANIVNIRQSESLHGALKKTQLAVPETNNDSDVPMEFPEPGARYWPQRYCYDPLNWFVKLLRLRLGRFFEIRWDRHGGNWIALRWRPHFIQTINSKDRVTLVQSIFNSDLLDGLTQHADGGQLTDLVCSKPSDLPLVYNDCSLVNLLSVWAKKFIDLPINYNNLTNGINISKKRKHNISEENTTKCMKSKIKKKLKE
;
A
#
# COMPACT_ATOMS: atom_id res chain seq x y z
N MET A 1 26.46 7.45 13.97
CA MET A 1 25.20 6.99 13.33
C MET A 1 24.15 6.78 14.40
N ASP A 2 22.89 7.04 14.09
CA ASP A 2 21.79 6.80 15.02
C ASP A 2 21.44 5.32 15.11
N CYS A 3 21.40 4.77 16.33
CA CYS A 3 21.27 3.33 16.60
C CYS A 3 19.99 2.72 16.02
N VAL A 4 18.90 3.50 15.93
CA VAL A 4 17.61 3.04 15.38
C VAL A 4 17.70 2.70 13.90
N TYR A 5 18.63 3.33 13.17
CA TYR A 5 18.83 3.10 11.74
C TYR A 5 19.79 1.96 11.45
N PHE A 6 20.64 1.59 12.40
CA PHE A 6 21.74 0.64 12.18
C PHE A 6 21.41 -0.77 12.69
N TYR A 7 20.75 -0.88 13.84
CA TYR A 7 20.43 -2.16 14.45
C TYR A 7 18.98 -2.57 14.20
N ASP A 8 18.74 -3.88 14.17
CA ASP A 8 17.42 -4.44 13.91
C ASP A 8 16.56 -4.50 15.17
N HIS A 9 17.20 -4.86 16.29
CA HIS A 9 16.58 -4.98 17.59
C HIS A 9 17.38 -4.20 18.62
N LEU A 10 16.71 -3.27 19.32
CA LEU A 10 17.31 -2.59 20.46
C LEU A 10 16.73 -3.10 21.77
N VAL A 11 17.59 -3.33 22.75
CA VAL A 11 17.24 -3.56 24.15
C VAL A 11 17.66 -2.31 24.91
N ILE A 12 16.70 -1.53 25.40
CA ILE A 12 17.00 -0.26 26.06
C ILE A 12 16.71 -0.37 27.56
N PHE A 13 17.68 0.03 28.37
CA PHE A 13 17.61 -0.02 29.82
C PHE A 13 17.13 1.32 30.39
N ARG A 14 16.08 1.27 31.22
CA ARG A 14 15.53 2.45 31.90
C ARG A 14 16.41 2.94 33.04
N LYS A 15 17.12 2.02 33.70
CA LYS A 15 18.03 2.28 34.82
C LYS A 15 19.24 1.36 34.69
N ILE A 16 20.34 1.88 34.16
CA ILE A 16 21.58 1.11 33.99
C ILE A 16 22.22 0.74 35.34
N ASP A 17 22.09 1.63 36.33
CA ASP A 17 22.61 1.46 37.69
C ASP A 17 22.13 0.16 38.37
N TYR A 18 20.91 -0.29 38.04
CA TYR A 18 20.36 -1.54 38.58
C TYR A 18 21.12 -2.77 38.06
N ILE A 19 21.54 -2.73 36.80
CA ILE A 19 22.29 -3.83 36.16
C ILE A 19 23.71 -3.86 36.70
N GLU A 20 24.34 -2.70 36.83
CA GLU A 20 25.68 -2.57 37.41
C GLU A 20 25.74 -3.14 38.83
N PHE A 21 24.78 -2.78 39.69
CA PHE A 21 24.73 -3.25 41.07
C PHE A 21 24.57 -4.78 41.16
N LYS A 22 23.77 -5.37 40.26
CA LYS A 22 23.51 -6.80 40.30
C LYS A 22 24.68 -7.62 39.76
N LEU A 23 25.29 -7.18 38.67
CA LEU A 23 26.48 -7.83 38.10
C LEU A 23 27.68 -7.77 39.05
N LYS A 24 27.85 -6.68 39.81
CA LYS A 24 28.87 -6.59 40.88
C LYS A 24 28.70 -7.65 41.97
N LYS A 25 27.47 -8.12 42.23
CA LYS A 25 27.21 -9.15 43.24
C LYS A 25 27.40 -10.57 42.72
N GLU A 26 27.11 -10.83 41.45
CA GLU A 26 27.24 -12.17 40.86
C GLU A 26 28.67 -12.48 40.40
N VAL A 27 29.41 -11.49 39.92
CA VAL A 27 30.81 -11.63 39.51
C VAL A 27 31.70 -11.16 40.66
N GLN A 28 31.94 -12.03 41.66
CA GLN A 28 32.92 -11.76 42.71
C GLN A 28 34.30 -11.53 42.06
N GLY A 29 34.79 -10.28 42.05
CA GLY A 29 36.18 -9.95 41.73
C GLY A 29 36.46 -9.08 40.50
N CYS A 30 35.46 -8.62 39.73
CA CYS A 30 35.72 -7.65 38.64
C CYS A 30 35.61 -6.21 39.14
N ASP A 31 36.76 -5.55 39.35
CA ASP A 31 36.83 -4.10 39.51
C ASP A 31 36.36 -3.43 38.20
N LEU A 32 35.13 -2.95 38.18
CA LEU A 32 34.47 -2.39 36.99
C LEU A 32 35.07 -1.06 36.49
N GLY A 33 36.10 -0.52 37.14
CA GLY A 33 36.83 0.68 36.70
C GLY A 33 35.97 1.94 36.55
N SER A 34 36.52 2.98 35.91
CA SER A 34 35.85 4.27 35.68
C SER A 34 34.74 4.23 34.61
N GLN A 35 34.60 3.12 33.87
CA GLN A 35 33.56 2.87 32.86
C GLN A 35 32.66 1.66 33.22
N ALA A 36 32.14 1.64 34.44
CA ALA A 36 31.35 0.53 34.96
C ALA A 36 30.13 0.15 34.09
N SER A 37 29.44 1.15 33.51
CA SER A 37 28.28 0.93 32.65
C SER A 37 28.62 0.17 31.36
N GLU A 38 29.77 0.47 30.77
CA GLU A 38 30.18 -0.06 29.46
C GLU A 38 30.72 -1.49 29.61
N ASN A 39 31.51 -1.72 30.66
CA ASN A 39 31.99 -3.05 31.03
C ASN A 39 30.84 -4.00 31.40
N ALA A 40 29.84 -3.51 32.15
CA ALA A 40 28.64 -4.29 32.46
C ALA A 40 27.90 -4.70 31.17
N LEU A 41 27.70 -3.77 30.24
CA LEU A 41 27.04 -4.07 28.96
C LEU A 41 27.86 -5.00 28.06
N ASN A 42 29.19 -4.93 28.11
CA ASN A 42 30.08 -5.83 27.37
C ASN A 42 29.91 -7.29 27.81
N ILE A 43 29.81 -7.54 29.13
CA ILE A 43 29.55 -8.89 29.67
C ILE A 43 28.20 -9.42 29.17
N VAL A 44 27.15 -8.59 29.24
CA VAL A 44 25.82 -8.96 28.72
C VAL A 44 25.86 -9.21 27.20
N SER A 45 26.63 -8.41 26.46
CA SER A 45 26.81 -8.54 25.03
C SER A 45 27.46 -9.88 24.65
N GLN A 46 28.49 -10.30 25.39
CA GLN A 46 29.17 -11.59 25.19
C GLN A 46 28.21 -12.77 25.44
N LEU A 47 27.47 -12.74 26.55
CA LEU A 47 26.47 -13.77 26.87
C LEU A 47 25.35 -13.85 25.84
N LEU A 48 24.87 -12.71 25.35
CA LEU A 48 23.85 -12.68 24.29
C LEU A 48 24.39 -13.19 22.96
N THR A 49 25.65 -12.91 22.64
CA THR A 49 26.30 -13.43 21.43
C THR A 49 26.39 -14.96 21.49
N GLU A 50 26.76 -15.52 22.65
CA GLU A 50 26.77 -16.97 22.87
C GLU A 50 25.37 -17.60 22.82
N ALA A 51 24.34 -16.91 23.31
CA ALA A 51 22.97 -17.40 23.32
C ALA A 51 22.28 -17.33 21.95
N LEU A 52 22.53 -16.28 21.16
CA LEU A 52 21.86 -16.02 19.89
C LEU A 52 22.57 -16.68 18.71
N LYS A 53 23.89 -16.90 18.79
CA LYS A 53 24.72 -17.59 17.77
C LYS A 53 24.34 -17.16 16.34
N ASP A 54 23.90 -18.11 15.52
CA ASP A 54 23.58 -17.96 14.10
C ASP A 54 22.39 -17.03 13.80
N ARG A 55 21.70 -16.52 14.83
CA ARG A 55 20.57 -15.59 14.67
C ARG A 55 21.02 -14.13 14.56
N VAL A 56 22.24 -13.82 14.99
CA VAL A 56 22.74 -12.45 15.15
C VAL A 56 24.12 -12.35 14.53
N LEU A 57 24.35 -11.30 13.77
CA LEU A 57 25.65 -10.94 13.22
C LEU A 57 26.49 -10.18 14.25
N LEU A 58 25.86 -9.30 15.02
CA LEU A 58 26.52 -8.41 15.96
C LEU A 58 25.62 -8.08 17.15
N VAL A 59 26.16 -8.15 18.36
CA VAL A 59 25.61 -7.53 19.57
C VAL A 59 26.61 -6.49 20.07
N CYS A 60 26.16 -5.26 20.28
CA CYS A 60 27.01 -4.20 20.84
C CYS A 60 26.29 -3.38 21.90
N PRO A 61 26.99 -2.89 22.93
CA PRO A 61 26.53 -1.76 23.74
C PRO A 61 26.28 -0.54 22.88
N ILE A 62 25.20 0.18 23.18
CA ILE A 62 24.82 1.39 22.47
C ILE A 62 24.36 2.48 23.44
N ARG A 63 24.49 3.73 22.99
CA ARG A 63 23.91 4.90 23.64
C ARG A 63 22.88 5.52 22.69
N VAL A 64 21.63 5.59 23.14
CA VAL A 64 20.52 6.12 22.34
C VAL A 64 20.29 7.57 22.73
N CYS A 65 20.60 8.48 21.80
CA CYS A 65 20.48 9.91 22.04
C CYS A 65 19.03 10.39 21.98
N ILE A 66 18.63 11.12 23.01
CA ILE A 66 17.32 11.78 23.13
C ILE A 66 17.54 13.29 23.22
N LYS A 67 16.95 14.05 22.29
CA LYS A 67 17.05 15.51 22.27
C LYS A 67 16.61 16.09 23.63
N GLY A 68 17.48 16.84 24.28
CA GLY A 68 17.20 17.53 25.54
C GLY A 68 17.11 16.65 26.79
N LYS A 69 17.55 15.38 26.74
CA LYS A 69 17.62 14.47 27.90
C LYS A 69 18.95 13.73 27.94
N LYS A 70 19.25 13.08 29.07
CA LYS A 70 20.39 12.14 29.18
C LYS A 70 20.18 10.97 28.22
N ASP A 71 21.27 10.53 27.60
CA ASP A 71 21.28 9.37 26.72
C ASP A 71 20.86 8.11 27.47
N LEU A 72 20.13 7.23 26.77
CA LEU A 72 19.76 5.92 27.31
C LEU A 72 20.80 4.88 26.93
N HIS A 73 21.13 4.01 27.87
CA HIS A 73 22.02 2.88 27.62
C HIS A 73 21.23 1.67 27.11
N GLY A 74 21.81 0.91 26.20
CA GLY A 74 21.16 -0.26 25.62
C GLY A 74 22.13 -1.22 24.96
N LEU A 75 21.56 -2.24 24.33
CA LEU A 75 22.24 -3.18 23.44
C LEU A 75 21.57 -3.13 22.07
N GLY A 76 22.39 -3.01 21.02
CA GLY A 76 21.97 -3.10 19.63
C GLY A 76 22.29 -4.48 19.09
N LEU A 77 21.29 -5.14 18.50
CA LEU A 77 21.41 -6.45 17.87
C LEU A 77 21.16 -6.32 16.37
N LYS A 78 22.06 -6.89 15.57
CA LYS A 78 21.93 -7.00 14.12
C LYS A 78 21.66 -8.45 13.73
N TYR A 79 20.56 -8.71 13.06
CA TYR A 79 20.04 -10.05 12.80
C TYR A 79 20.58 -10.69 11.52
N ILE A 80 20.60 -12.03 11.49
CA ILE A 80 20.90 -12.85 10.30
C ILE A 80 19.57 -13.41 9.77
N GLY A 81 19.12 -12.91 8.62
CA GLY A 81 17.73 -12.97 8.15
C GLY A 81 17.08 -14.34 7.92
N GLN A 82 17.80 -15.48 8.03
CA GLN A 82 17.23 -16.82 7.77
C GLN A 82 16.83 -17.59 9.04
N LEU A 83 17.53 -17.37 10.17
CA LEU A 83 17.33 -18.15 11.41
C LEU A 83 16.68 -17.37 12.55
N THR A 84 16.41 -16.07 12.38
CA THR A 84 15.83 -15.20 13.43
C THR A 84 14.47 -15.67 13.93
N HIS A 85 13.68 -16.29 13.06
CA HIS A 85 12.33 -16.80 13.37
C HIS A 85 12.28 -18.30 13.68
N ALA A 86 13.41 -19.02 13.59
CA ALA A 86 13.43 -20.46 13.79
C ALA A 86 13.01 -20.83 15.23
N ILE A 87 11.96 -21.63 15.35
CA ILE A 87 11.38 -22.02 16.66
C ILE A 87 12.34 -22.92 17.44
N LEU A 88 13.13 -23.72 16.74
CA LEU A 88 14.12 -24.62 17.31
C LEU A 88 15.50 -23.96 17.30
N THR A 89 16.22 -24.05 18.43
CA THR A 89 17.66 -23.77 18.49
C THR A 89 18.38 -25.10 18.59
N LYS A 90 19.07 -25.48 17.52
CA LYS A 90 19.85 -26.72 17.45
C LYS A 90 21.13 -26.55 18.27
N GLY A 91 21.35 -27.46 19.20
CA GLY A 91 22.61 -27.61 19.93
C GLY A 91 23.44 -28.78 19.39
N PRO A 92 24.60 -29.05 20.01
CA PRO A 92 25.48 -30.14 19.64
C PRO A 92 24.87 -31.53 19.93
N PRO A 93 25.45 -32.61 19.38
CA PRO A 93 25.01 -33.99 19.64
C PRO A 93 25.05 -34.34 21.13
N SER A 94 24.08 -35.14 21.56
CA SER A 94 24.02 -35.66 22.93
C SER A 94 25.26 -36.48 23.30
N ASN A 95 25.59 -36.52 24.59
CA ASN A 95 26.76 -37.24 25.14
C ASN A 95 28.14 -36.73 24.68
N THR A 96 28.20 -35.55 24.07
CA THR A 96 29.47 -34.84 23.81
C THR A 96 29.77 -33.84 24.94
N PRO A 97 31.03 -33.46 25.18
CA PRO A 97 31.37 -32.41 26.15
C PRO A 97 30.64 -31.10 25.82
N ALA A 98 30.57 -30.73 24.54
CA ALA A 98 29.81 -29.56 24.07
C ALA A 98 28.30 -29.68 24.35
N GLY A 99 27.72 -30.89 24.31
CA GLY A 99 26.33 -31.15 24.72
C GLY A 99 26.10 -30.90 26.21
N ASN A 100 27.05 -31.31 27.05
CA ASN A 100 26.99 -31.05 28.49
C ASN A 100 27.09 -29.54 28.80
N GLU A 101 28.00 -28.81 28.13
CA GLU A 101 28.11 -27.35 28.22
C GLU A 101 26.82 -26.66 27.78
N PHE A 102 26.23 -27.08 26.66
CA PHE A 102 24.96 -26.54 26.18
C PHE A 102 23.83 -26.77 27.20
N ARG A 103 23.75 -27.97 27.79
CA ARG A 103 22.77 -28.30 28.81
C ARG A 103 22.98 -27.48 30.09
N GLN A 104 24.23 -27.26 30.50
CA GLN A 104 24.55 -26.37 31.64
C GLN A 104 24.18 -24.91 31.34
N PHE A 105 24.42 -24.46 30.11
CA PHE A 105 24.05 -23.11 29.67
C PHE A 105 22.54 -22.92 29.64
N TRP A 106 21.73 -23.82 29.06
CA TRP A 106 20.27 -23.60 28.98
C TRP A 106 19.48 -24.14 30.17
N GLY A 107 20.10 -24.99 31.00
CA GLY A 107 19.49 -25.59 32.18
C GLY A 107 18.18 -26.31 31.83
N LYS A 108 17.09 -25.91 32.50
CA LYS A 108 15.76 -26.51 32.33
C LYS A 108 15.14 -26.31 30.94
N LYS A 109 15.68 -25.39 30.11
CA LYS A 109 15.20 -25.15 28.73
C LYS A 109 15.80 -26.11 27.71
N SER A 110 16.87 -26.84 28.06
CA SER A 110 17.48 -27.84 27.18
C SER A 110 16.63 -29.11 27.16
N GLU A 111 16.27 -29.57 25.98
CA GLU A 111 15.59 -30.84 25.75
C GLU A 111 16.27 -31.63 24.62
N LEU A 112 16.25 -32.96 24.73
CA LEU A 112 16.80 -33.83 23.70
C LEU A 112 15.78 -33.99 22.56
N ARG A 113 16.19 -33.71 21.32
CA ARG A 113 15.38 -33.97 20.12
C ARG A 113 16.20 -34.64 19.04
N ARG A 114 15.51 -35.45 18.24
CA ARG A 114 16.06 -35.94 16.98
C ARG A 114 15.93 -34.85 15.91
N VAL A 115 17.06 -34.39 15.40
CA VAL A 115 17.16 -33.39 14.32
C VAL A 115 18.03 -34.00 13.23
N ASP A 116 17.50 -34.10 12.02
CA ASP A 116 18.19 -34.72 10.87
C ASP A 116 18.63 -36.18 11.09
N GLY A 117 17.97 -36.90 12.01
CA GLY A 117 18.28 -38.29 12.38
C GLY A 117 19.13 -38.43 13.64
N ASP A 118 19.87 -37.40 14.02
CA ASP A 118 20.77 -37.41 15.18
C ASP A 118 20.09 -36.89 16.46
N LEU A 119 20.47 -37.44 17.61
CA LEU A 119 19.99 -36.98 18.92
C LEU A 119 20.84 -35.80 19.39
N CYS A 120 20.27 -34.59 19.34
CA CYS A 120 20.93 -33.34 19.73
C CYS A 120 20.27 -32.71 20.96
N GLU A 121 21.04 -31.96 21.72
CA GLU A 121 20.48 -31.00 22.69
C GLU A 121 19.82 -29.85 21.94
N CYS A 122 18.65 -29.41 22.36
CA CYS A 122 17.86 -28.40 21.66
C CYS A 122 17.09 -27.50 22.64
N VAL A 123 16.75 -26.30 22.18
CA VAL A 123 15.82 -25.40 22.89
C VAL A 123 14.66 -25.05 21.98
N VAL A 124 13.44 -25.15 22.51
CA VAL A 124 12.21 -24.86 21.76
C VAL A 124 11.53 -23.62 22.30
N TRP A 125 11.33 -22.68 21.39
CA TRP A 125 10.73 -21.38 21.68
C TRP A 125 9.25 -21.38 21.35
N ASN A 126 8.51 -20.39 21.85
CA ASN A 126 7.11 -20.22 21.47
C ASN A 126 7.03 -19.53 20.11
N GLY A 127 6.36 -20.13 19.13
CA GLY A 127 6.15 -19.52 17.80
C GLY A 127 5.25 -18.29 17.81
N ASN A 128 4.48 -18.06 18.87
CA ASN A 128 3.54 -16.92 18.94
C ASN A 128 4.21 -15.57 19.26
N SER A 129 5.45 -15.58 19.75
CA SER A 129 6.19 -14.37 20.11
C SER A 129 7.56 -14.38 19.46
N ASN A 130 8.18 -13.19 19.33
CA ASN A 130 9.50 -13.07 18.70
C ASN A 130 10.53 -13.93 19.46
N VAL A 131 11.17 -14.87 18.76
CA VAL A 131 12.10 -15.84 19.35
C VAL A 131 13.33 -15.16 19.93
N CYS A 132 13.94 -14.22 19.20
CA CYS A 132 15.11 -13.48 19.67
C CYS A 132 14.81 -12.66 20.93
N MET A 133 13.61 -12.06 21.02
CA MET A 133 13.13 -11.40 22.23
C MET A 133 12.98 -12.38 23.41
N GLN A 134 12.51 -13.60 23.18
CA GLN A 134 12.42 -14.63 24.24
C GLN A 134 13.81 -15.03 24.73
N ILE A 135 14.78 -15.21 23.83
CA ILE A 135 16.18 -15.51 24.17
C ILE A 135 16.77 -14.40 25.03
N VAL A 136 16.65 -13.14 24.60
CA VAL A 136 17.17 -11.99 25.36
C VAL A 136 16.53 -11.91 26.74
N ASN A 137 15.20 -12.06 26.84
CA ASN A 137 14.54 -12.04 28.16
C ASN A 137 14.97 -13.21 29.03
N PHE A 138 15.16 -14.41 28.48
CA PHE A 138 15.67 -15.55 29.25
C PHE A 138 17.05 -15.27 29.84
N ILE A 139 17.98 -14.72 29.06
CA ILE A 139 19.31 -14.38 29.57
C ILE A 139 19.24 -13.29 30.64
N LEU A 140 18.47 -12.23 30.41
CA LEU A 140 18.35 -11.14 31.39
C LEU A 140 17.62 -11.59 32.68
N GLU A 141 16.55 -12.39 32.58
CA GLU A 141 15.70 -12.77 33.71
C GLU A 141 16.23 -13.97 34.49
N GLU A 142 16.64 -15.04 33.81
CA GLU A 142 17.00 -16.33 34.45
C GLU A 142 18.50 -16.48 34.68
N LYS A 143 19.35 -15.92 33.81
CA LYS A 143 20.82 -16.06 33.94
C LYS A 143 21.46 -14.98 34.77
N LEU A 144 21.07 -13.72 34.54
CA LEU A 144 21.57 -12.56 35.29
C LEU A 144 20.65 -12.20 36.47
N ASN A 145 19.61 -13.01 36.68
CA ASN A 145 18.57 -12.82 37.70
C ASN A 145 17.90 -11.43 37.67
N LEU A 146 17.97 -10.62 36.60
CA LEU A 146 17.57 -9.20 36.62
C LEU A 146 16.06 -8.95 36.79
N SER A 147 15.26 -9.99 37.02
CA SER A 147 13.83 -9.86 37.30
C SER A 147 13.58 -8.90 38.47
N SER A 148 12.64 -7.98 38.25
CA SER A 148 12.10 -7.13 39.31
C SER A 148 10.96 -7.87 40.01
N ASN A 149 10.77 -7.62 41.31
CA ASN A 149 9.58 -8.07 42.05
C ASN A 149 8.30 -7.83 41.23
N VAL A 150 7.34 -8.76 41.34
CA VAL A 150 6.15 -8.99 40.49
C VAL A 150 5.30 -7.74 40.19
N ASN A 151 5.48 -6.62 40.89
CA ASN A 151 4.68 -5.40 40.77
C ASN A 151 5.39 -4.19 40.09
N VAL A 152 6.64 -4.32 39.62
CA VAL A 152 7.36 -3.21 38.96
C VAL A 152 7.54 -3.49 37.45
N SER A 153 7.32 -2.48 36.62
CA SER A 153 7.57 -2.56 35.17
C SER A 153 9.04 -2.93 34.90
N LYS A 154 9.27 -3.85 33.94
CA LYS A 154 10.61 -4.36 33.61
C LYS A 154 11.63 -3.21 33.47
N PRO A 155 12.89 -3.40 33.95
CA PRO A 155 13.91 -2.36 33.88
C PRO A 155 14.44 -2.14 32.45
N TRP A 156 14.07 -2.98 31.48
CA TRP A 156 14.33 -2.79 30.05
C TRP A 156 13.06 -2.92 29.20
N TYR A 157 13.16 -2.48 27.95
CA TYR A 157 12.17 -2.72 26.92
C TYR A 157 12.83 -2.99 25.56
N HIS A 158 12.04 -3.52 24.63
CA HIS A 158 12.51 -3.90 23.31
C HIS A 158 11.94 -2.98 22.23
N LEU A 159 12.80 -2.53 21.32
CA LEU A 159 12.43 -2.00 20.02
C LEU A 159 12.64 -3.10 18.99
N LEU A 160 11.56 -3.78 18.60
CA LEU A 160 11.61 -4.92 17.68
C LEU A 160 11.48 -4.48 16.20
N PRO A 161 11.99 -5.28 15.24
CA PRO A 161 11.80 -5.02 13.81
C PRO A 161 10.33 -5.01 13.36
N ASN A 162 9.47 -5.78 14.04
CA ASN A 162 8.06 -5.97 13.71
C ASN A 162 7.10 -5.02 14.45
N ARG A 163 7.64 -3.93 15.02
CA ARG A 163 6.84 -2.99 15.84
C ARG A 163 5.69 -2.34 15.08
N LEU A 164 5.84 -2.16 13.77
CA LEU A 164 4.86 -1.48 12.91
C LEU A 164 3.96 -2.44 12.12
N ASP A 165 4.23 -3.75 12.17
CA ASP A 165 3.46 -4.80 11.50
C ASP A 165 1.95 -4.71 11.77
N PRO A 166 1.47 -4.34 12.99
CA PRO A 166 0.05 -4.16 13.23
C PRO A 166 -0.68 -3.21 12.28
N PHE A 167 0.00 -2.26 11.65
CA PHE A 167 -0.63 -1.31 10.71
C PHE A 167 -0.82 -1.87 9.30
N ILE A 168 -0.15 -3.00 8.98
CA ILE A 168 -0.22 -3.69 7.70
C ILE A 168 -0.82 -5.10 7.80
N SER A 169 -1.11 -5.59 9.01
CA SER A 169 -1.86 -6.83 9.21
C SER A 169 -3.37 -6.64 8.98
N LEU A 170 -4.05 -7.68 8.49
CA LEU A 170 -5.52 -7.72 8.43
C LEU A 170 -6.13 -7.99 9.81
N HIS A 171 -7.05 -7.13 10.25
CA HIS A 171 -7.67 -7.20 11.57
C HIS A 171 -8.95 -8.04 11.58
N ARG A 172 -9.13 -8.85 12.64
CA ARG A 172 -10.36 -9.63 12.86
C ARG A 172 -11.46 -8.77 13.49
N ARG A 173 -12.65 -8.78 12.89
CA ARG A 173 -13.86 -8.12 13.44
C ARG A 173 -14.54 -8.97 14.53
N ASN A 174 -14.55 -10.29 14.36
CA ASN A 174 -15.22 -11.24 15.25
C ASN A 174 -14.27 -12.39 15.58
N ARG A 175 -14.26 -12.84 16.84
CA ARG A 175 -13.50 -14.05 17.29
C ARG A 175 -13.79 -15.31 16.46
N LYS A 176 -14.90 -15.31 15.72
CA LYS A 176 -15.41 -16.45 14.96
C LYS A 176 -15.26 -16.31 13.44
N VAL A 177 -14.75 -15.19 12.89
CA VAL A 177 -14.59 -15.01 11.43
C VAL A 177 -13.13 -14.79 11.04
N ASN A 178 -12.54 -15.81 10.42
CA ASN A 178 -11.18 -15.76 9.87
C ASN A 178 -11.25 -15.39 8.39
N LEU A 179 -10.83 -14.18 8.04
CA LEU A 179 -10.43 -13.87 6.66
C LEU A 179 -9.14 -14.63 6.37
N VAL A 180 -9.04 -15.31 5.24
CA VAL A 180 -7.81 -16.01 4.86
C VAL A 180 -7.12 -15.18 3.78
N ALA A 181 -5.98 -14.61 4.13
CA ALA A 181 -5.08 -13.98 3.18
C ALA A 181 -4.26 -15.06 2.45
N ALA A 182 -4.02 -14.87 1.15
CA ALA A 182 -3.12 -15.73 0.41
C ALA A 182 -1.68 -15.52 0.89
N SER A 183 -1.01 -16.60 1.28
CA SER A 183 0.43 -16.58 1.54
C SER A 183 1.22 -16.43 0.23
N PRO A 184 2.49 -15.98 0.28
CA PRO A 184 3.35 -15.94 -0.90
C PRO A 184 3.48 -17.30 -1.59
N LEU A 185 3.59 -18.39 -0.81
CA LEU A 185 3.63 -19.76 -1.34
C LEU A 185 2.34 -20.15 -2.07
N ARG A 186 1.18 -19.72 -1.56
CA ARG A 186 -0.10 -19.96 -2.21
C ARG A 186 -0.22 -19.20 -3.53
N LEU A 187 0.26 -17.96 -3.58
CA LEU A 187 0.31 -17.18 -4.83
C LEU A 187 1.20 -17.84 -5.88
N ILE A 188 2.37 -18.34 -5.49
CA ILE A 188 3.28 -19.09 -6.38
C ILE A 188 2.57 -20.32 -6.94
N ARG A 189 1.98 -21.15 -6.07
CA ARG A 189 1.26 -22.37 -6.49
C ARG A 189 0.06 -22.06 -7.39
N ALA A 190 -0.72 -21.03 -7.09
CA ALA A 190 -1.85 -20.62 -7.91
C ALA A 190 -1.39 -20.12 -9.29
N MET A 191 -0.28 -19.40 -9.35
CA MET A 191 0.36 -18.98 -10.60
C MET A 191 0.86 -20.17 -11.43
N ASP A 192 1.46 -21.18 -10.80
CA ASP A 192 1.90 -22.39 -11.51
C ASP A 192 0.73 -23.21 -12.04
N LYS A 193 -0.38 -23.30 -11.29
CA LYS A 193 -1.62 -23.92 -11.78
C LYS A 193 -2.22 -23.14 -12.95
N LEU A 194 -2.19 -21.81 -12.91
CA LEU A 194 -2.62 -20.97 -14.03
C LEU A 194 -1.75 -21.19 -15.27
N ARG A 195 -0.42 -21.27 -15.09
CA ARG A 195 0.52 -21.55 -16.19
C ARG A 195 0.25 -22.89 -16.86
N ALA A 196 0.04 -23.94 -16.05
CA ALA A 196 -0.29 -25.27 -16.56
C ALA A 196 -1.63 -25.27 -17.31
N LEU A 197 -2.65 -24.62 -16.75
CA LEU A 197 -3.97 -24.48 -17.35
C LEU A 197 -3.92 -23.77 -18.71
N LEU A 198 -3.23 -22.63 -18.80
CA LEU A 198 -3.13 -21.83 -20.02
C LEU A 198 -2.30 -22.53 -21.10
N ARG A 199 -1.15 -23.13 -20.74
CA ARG A 199 -0.35 -23.93 -21.68
C ARG A 199 -1.11 -25.15 -22.19
N GLY A 200 -1.95 -25.76 -21.36
CA GLY A 200 -2.86 -26.83 -21.76
C GLY A 200 -4.04 -26.39 -22.64
N LEU A 201 -4.06 -25.14 -23.12
CA LEU A 201 -4.96 -24.67 -24.19
C LEU A 201 -4.26 -24.61 -25.55
N ASN A 202 -2.92 -24.69 -25.61
CA ASN A 202 -2.14 -24.50 -26.84
C ASN A 202 -2.59 -25.43 -27.97
N ASP A 203 -2.92 -26.69 -27.67
CA ASP A 203 -3.39 -27.68 -28.67
C ASP A 203 -4.68 -27.24 -29.42
N LYS A 204 -5.47 -26.33 -28.84
CA LYS A 204 -6.77 -25.89 -29.35
C LYS A 204 -6.79 -24.41 -29.74
N LEU A 205 -5.71 -23.68 -29.48
CA LEU A 205 -5.59 -22.26 -29.82
C LEU A 205 -4.88 -22.11 -31.17
N PRO A 206 -5.22 -21.07 -31.95
CA PRO A 206 -4.58 -20.82 -33.24
C PRO A 206 -3.13 -20.32 -33.10
N LEU A 207 -2.76 -19.82 -31.92
CA LEU A 207 -1.42 -19.35 -31.59
C LEU A 207 -1.02 -19.89 -30.22
N ASN A 208 0.19 -20.42 -30.12
CA ASN A 208 0.73 -20.91 -28.85
C ASN A 208 1.04 -19.78 -27.87
N ILE A 209 0.77 -20.02 -26.59
CA ILE A 209 1.19 -19.16 -25.49
C ILE A 209 2.64 -19.48 -25.13
N THR A 210 3.53 -18.50 -25.27
CA THR A 210 4.98 -18.63 -25.06
C THR A 210 5.39 -18.22 -23.64
N GLY A 211 4.97 -17.03 -23.21
CA GLY A 211 5.34 -16.43 -21.92
C GLY A 211 4.13 -16.13 -21.05
N ILE A 212 4.24 -16.34 -19.73
CA ILE A 212 3.18 -16.03 -18.75
C ILE A 212 3.84 -15.40 -17.52
N LEU A 213 3.70 -14.09 -17.36
CA LEU A 213 4.41 -13.30 -16.34
C LEU A 213 3.42 -12.58 -15.41
N PRO A 214 3.62 -12.62 -14.08
CA PRO A 214 2.77 -11.89 -13.13
C PRO A 214 3.13 -10.40 -13.08
N LEU A 215 2.13 -9.51 -12.98
CA LEU A 215 2.33 -8.05 -12.94
C LEU A 215 1.99 -7.39 -11.59
N SER A 216 0.94 -7.87 -10.91
CA SER A 216 0.45 -7.22 -9.68
C SER A 216 1.47 -7.23 -8.53
N SER A 217 1.42 -6.20 -7.68
CA SER A 217 2.30 -6.03 -6.50
C SER A 217 2.22 -7.19 -5.50
N ALA A 218 1.13 -7.95 -5.49
CA ALA A 218 0.99 -9.15 -4.67
C ALA A 218 2.04 -10.23 -4.97
N PHE A 219 2.50 -10.40 -6.22
CA PHE A 219 3.48 -11.43 -6.59
C PHE A 219 4.93 -11.10 -6.24
N ARG A 220 5.18 -9.85 -5.83
CA ARG A 220 6.44 -9.37 -5.27
C ARG A 220 6.32 -9.02 -3.79
N ASP A 221 5.23 -9.43 -3.14
CA ASP A 221 4.93 -9.25 -1.71
C ASP A 221 4.85 -7.77 -1.25
N THR A 222 4.76 -6.81 -2.17
CA THR A 222 4.72 -5.37 -1.87
C THR A 222 3.31 -4.79 -1.83
N SER A 223 2.25 -5.58 -2.00
CA SER A 223 0.88 -5.12 -1.84
C SER A 223 0.59 -4.83 -0.36
N VAL A 224 -0.01 -3.66 -0.04
CA VAL A 224 -0.22 -3.22 1.36
C VAL A 224 -0.86 -4.33 2.21
N PHE A 225 -1.91 -4.93 1.66
CA PHE A 225 -2.53 -6.13 2.19
C PHE A 225 -2.42 -7.27 1.16
N PRO A 226 -2.14 -8.49 1.61
CA PRO A 226 -2.20 -9.67 0.74
C PRO A 226 -3.64 -9.90 0.24
N PRO A 227 -3.82 -10.47 -0.97
CA PRO A 227 -5.15 -10.72 -1.51
C PRO A 227 -5.89 -11.75 -0.63
N VAL A 228 -7.15 -11.46 -0.33
CA VAL A 228 -8.00 -12.35 0.47
C VAL A 228 -8.62 -13.41 -0.44
N LEU A 229 -8.56 -14.67 0.00
CA LEU A 229 -9.13 -15.78 -0.74
C LEU A 229 -10.67 -15.72 -0.72
N SER A 230 -11.25 -15.84 -1.91
CA SER A 230 -12.68 -16.06 -2.08
C SER A 230 -12.96 -17.55 -2.17
N PHE A 231 -13.90 -18.03 -1.36
CA PHE A 231 -14.29 -19.43 -1.36
C PHE A 231 -15.58 -19.61 -2.15
N PRO A 232 -15.66 -20.59 -3.06
CA PRO A 232 -16.90 -20.87 -3.75
C PRO A 232 -17.93 -21.41 -2.77
N MET A 233 -19.01 -20.65 -2.57
CA MET A 233 -20.18 -21.13 -1.86
C MET A 233 -20.94 -22.10 -2.77
N ALA A 234 -20.56 -23.37 -2.78
CA ALA A 234 -21.40 -24.39 -3.39
C ALA A 234 -22.67 -24.55 -2.55
N ASN A 235 -23.82 -24.21 -3.11
CA ASN A 235 -25.13 -24.72 -2.64
C ASN A 235 -25.37 -26.18 -3.07
N GLN A 236 -24.33 -26.86 -3.57
CA GLN A 236 -24.46 -28.22 -4.09
C GLN A 236 -24.31 -29.22 -2.95
N SER A 237 -25.39 -29.95 -2.71
CA SER A 237 -25.49 -31.13 -1.85
C SER A 237 -24.64 -32.28 -2.39
N HIS A 238 -23.32 -32.16 -2.36
CA HIS A 238 -22.42 -33.27 -2.70
C HIS A 238 -22.18 -34.14 -1.47
N HIS A 239 -22.61 -35.40 -1.58
CA HIS A 239 -22.36 -36.45 -0.59
C HIS A 239 -20.86 -36.77 -0.56
N GLY A 240 -20.13 -36.32 0.46
CA GLY A 240 -18.75 -36.74 0.68
C GLY A 240 -17.87 -35.80 1.51
N ILE A 241 -18.21 -34.51 1.61
CA ILE A 241 -17.45 -33.57 2.46
C ILE A 241 -18.01 -33.63 3.89
N LYS A 242 -17.15 -33.84 4.89
CA LYS A 242 -17.54 -33.90 6.32
C LYS A 242 -18.44 -32.70 6.68
N LYS A 243 -19.71 -32.96 7.00
CA LYS A 243 -20.78 -31.97 7.28
C LYS A 243 -20.40 -30.87 8.28
N SER A 244 -19.45 -31.13 9.19
CA SER A 244 -18.98 -30.18 10.21
C SER A 244 -18.18 -28.99 9.63
N TYR A 245 -17.36 -29.21 8.59
CA TYR A 245 -16.58 -28.14 7.95
C TYR A 245 -17.48 -27.18 7.14
N PHE A 246 -18.51 -27.73 6.50
CA PHE A 246 -19.40 -26.99 5.60
C PHE A 246 -20.28 -25.96 6.33
N HIS A 247 -20.80 -26.29 7.52
CA HIS A 247 -21.59 -25.34 8.32
C HIS A 247 -20.75 -24.19 8.88
N THR A 248 -19.52 -24.48 9.31
CA THR A 248 -18.59 -23.47 9.84
C THR A 248 -18.21 -22.47 8.73
N VAL A 249 -17.86 -22.96 7.53
CA VAL A 249 -17.48 -22.15 6.36
C VAL A 249 -18.68 -21.38 5.78
N LYS A 250 -19.88 -21.97 5.70
CA LYS A 250 -21.11 -21.29 5.24
C LYS A 250 -21.51 -20.13 6.14
N TRP A 251 -21.41 -20.31 7.47
CA TRP A 251 -21.68 -19.25 8.44
C TRP A 251 -20.58 -18.17 8.46
N LEU A 252 -19.30 -18.56 8.33
CA LEU A 252 -18.14 -17.67 8.20
C LEU A 252 -18.28 -16.70 7.02
N LEU A 253 -18.68 -17.20 5.85
CA LEU A 253 -18.69 -16.47 4.58
C LEU A 253 -19.92 -15.58 4.40
N SER A 254 -21.08 -15.97 4.93
CA SER A 254 -22.31 -15.15 4.87
C SER A 254 -22.19 -13.79 5.58
N LYS A 255 -21.17 -13.60 6.44
CA LYS A 255 -20.92 -12.35 7.19
C LYS A 255 -19.56 -11.70 6.92
N ALA A 256 -18.66 -12.33 6.17
CA ALA A 256 -17.38 -11.74 5.80
C ALA A 256 -17.53 -10.83 4.57
N CYS A 257 -17.45 -9.52 4.77
CA CYS A 257 -17.50 -8.52 3.71
C CYS A 257 -16.07 -8.13 3.32
N PHE A 258 -15.56 -8.59 2.18
CA PHE A 258 -14.28 -8.12 1.64
C PHE A 258 -14.34 -8.01 0.10
N PRO A 259 -13.70 -7.02 -0.53
CA PRO A 259 -13.75 -6.88 -1.98
C PRO A 259 -12.74 -7.82 -2.66
N VAL A 260 -13.11 -8.38 -3.80
CA VAL A 260 -12.24 -9.27 -4.58
C VAL A 260 -11.78 -8.52 -5.83
N PHE A 261 -10.48 -8.31 -5.97
CA PHE A 261 -9.88 -7.64 -7.14
C PHE A 261 -9.04 -8.62 -7.95
N PRO A 262 -8.94 -8.43 -9.27
CA PRO A 262 -8.12 -9.29 -10.12
C PRO A 262 -6.61 -9.07 -9.91
N LEU A 263 -5.84 -10.14 -10.04
CA LEU A 263 -4.39 -10.13 -10.12
C LEU A 263 -3.96 -10.17 -11.59
N TYR A 264 -3.26 -9.15 -12.05
CA TYR A 264 -2.86 -9.00 -13.44
C TYR A 264 -1.71 -9.95 -13.80
N VAL A 265 -1.87 -10.61 -14.95
CA VAL A 265 -0.91 -11.54 -15.55
C VAL A 265 -0.85 -11.22 -17.04
N ILE A 266 0.35 -11.04 -17.57
CA ILE A 266 0.57 -10.83 -19.00
C ILE A 266 0.95 -12.14 -19.67
N ILE A 267 0.38 -12.38 -20.84
CA ILE A 267 0.73 -13.50 -21.71
C ILE A 267 1.31 -13.01 -23.03
N HIS A 268 2.31 -13.74 -23.50
CA HIS A 268 2.92 -13.54 -24.81
C HIS A 268 2.51 -14.69 -25.72
N LEU A 269 2.20 -14.37 -26.97
CA LEU A 269 1.87 -15.34 -28.00
C LEU A 269 3.07 -15.57 -28.91
N GLU A 270 3.04 -16.66 -29.68
CA GLU A 270 3.98 -16.85 -30.77
C GLU A 270 3.83 -15.77 -31.85
N GLN A 271 4.92 -15.50 -32.57
CA GLN A 271 4.89 -14.53 -33.66
C GLN A 271 4.07 -15.07 -34.83
N SER A 272 3.24 -14.21 -35.42
CA SER A 272 2.42 -14.58 -36.57
C SER A 272 2.25 -13.39 -37.52
N GLY A 273 2.31 -13.67 -38.82
CA GLY A 273 2.02 -12.69 -39.87
C GLY A 273 0.52 -12.50 -40.13
N ARG A 274 -0.34 -13.39 -39.60
CA ARG A 274 -1.79 -13.44 -39.91
C ARG A 274 -2.62 -12.37 -39.19
N TRP A 275 -2.02 -11.63 -38.27
CA TRP A 275 -2.67 -10.51 -37.62
C TRP A 275 -3.05 -9.42 -38.64
N PRO A 276 -4.19 -8.73 -38.53
CA PRO A 276 -4.57 -7.62 -39.38
C PRO A 276 -3.55 -6.48 -39.40
N ASN A 277 -3.62 -5.64 -40.44
CA ASN A 277 -2.76 -4.46 -40.59
C ASN A 277 -3.45 -3.16 -40.15
N GLU A 278 -4.70 -3.23 -39.73
CA GLU A 278 -5.49 -2.12 -39.20
C GLU A 278 -5.71 -2.33 -37.69
N LEU A 279 -5.67 -1.26 -36.89
CA LEU A 279 -5.69 -1.35 -35.43
C LEU A 279 -7.03 -1.88 -34.89
N ASP A 280 -8.17 -1.44 -35.42
CA ASP A 280 -9.47 -1.89 -34.92
C ASP A 280 -9.76 -3.34 -35.30
N ALA A 281 -9.42 -3.74 -36.52
CA ALA A 281 -9.45 -5.14 -36.93
C ALA A 281 -8.54 -6.01 -36.06
N PHE A 282 -7.35 -5.51 -35.72
CA PHE A 282 -6.42 -6.19 -34.81
C PHE A 282 -7.02 -6.38 -33.42
N ARG A 283 -7.63 -5.33 -32.84
CA ARG A 283 -8.31 -5.37 -31.53
C ARG A 283 -9.49 -6.34 -31.53
N HIS A 284 -10.29 -6.37 -32.60
CA HIS A 284 -11.37 -7.34 -32.77
C HIS A 284 -10.85 -8.78 -32.84
N MET A 285 -9.75 -9.03 -33.56
CA MET A 285 -9.15 -10.36 -33.61
C MET A 285 -8.58 -10.78 -32.24
N LYS A 286 -7.98 -9.84 -31.49
CA LYS A 286 -7.52 -10.06 -30.11
C LYS A 286 -8.69 -10.42 -29.19
N ARG A 287 -9.83 -9.72 -29.31
CA ARG A 287 -11.08 -10.04 -28.59
C ARG A 287 -11.58 -11.44 -28.92
N LEU A 288 -11.58 -11.82 -30.20
CA LEU A 288 -12.00 -13.16 -30.64
C LEU A 288 -11.13 -14.27 -30.01
N LEU A 289 -9.82 -14.05 -29.92
CA LEU A 289 -8.91 -14.98 -29.25
C LEU A 289 -9.24 -15.12 -27.76
N VAL A 290 -9.53 -14.01 -27.07
CA VAL A 290 -9.95 -14.01 -25.66
C VAL A 290 -11.27 -14.77 -25.45
N ILE A 291 -12.26 -14.53 -26.31
CA ILE A 291 -13.53 -15.27 -26.29
C ILE A 291 -13.28 -16.76 -26.51
N ARG A 292 -12.40 -17.12 -27.45
CA ARG A 292 -12.03 -18.51 -27.69
C ARG A 292 -11.40 -19.16 -26.47
N MET A 293 -10.52 -18.45 -25.75
CA MET A 293 -9.97 -18.95 -24.49
C MET A 293 -11.07 -19.19 -23.44
N HIS A 294 -12.00 -18.26 -23.28
CA HIS A 294 -13.17 -18.41 -22.38
C HIS A 294 -14.01 -19.65 -22.72
N GLU A 295 -14.31 -19.88 -24.01
CA GLU A 295 -15.03 -21.07 -24.48
C GLU A 295 -14.31 -22.38 -24.13
N LEU A 296 -12.98 -22.39 -24.23
CA LEU A 296 -12.17 -23.58 -23.93
C LEU A 296 -12.06 -23.87 -22.42
N LEU A 297 -12.24 -22.86 -21.57
CA LEU A 297 -12.23 -22.99 -20.11
C LEU A 297 -13.58 -23.49 -19.55
N SER A 298 -14.67 -23.12 -20.20
CA SER A 298 -16.03 -23.51 -19.83
C SER A 298 -16.23 -25.03 -19.66
N PRO A 299 -15.84 -25.91 -20.61
CA PRO A 299 -15.97 -27.36 -20.45
C PRO A 299 -15.04 -27.95 -19.38
N LYS A 300 -13.94 -27.25 -19.05
CA LYS A 300 -13.05 -27.62 -17.94
C LYS A 300 -13.61 -27.16 -16.58
N GLY A 301 -14.84 -26.63 -16.51
CA GLY A 301 -15.46 -26.19 -15.25
C GLY A 301 -14.83 -24.95 -14.61
N ILE A 302 -13.91 -24.28 -15.32
CA ILE A 302 -13.17 -23.12 -14.81
C ILE A 302 -13.98 -21.85 -15.09
N PRO A 303 -14.37 -21.09 -14.06
CA PRO A 303 -15.09 -19.86 -14.27
C PRO A 303 -14.19 -18.77 -14.85
N SER A 304 -14.68 -18.12 -15.90
CA SER A 304 -13.98 -17.04 -16.55
C SER A 304 -14.97 -16.01 -17.13
N HIS A 305 -14.51 -14.78 -17.30
CA HIS A 305 -15.31 -13.66 -17.78
C HIS A 305 -14.47 -12.77 -18.70
N VAL A 306 -15.04 -12.38 -19.85
CA VAL A 306 -14.37 -11.48 -20.81
C VAL A 306 -14.67 -10.04 -20.43
N THR A 307 -13.63 -9.23 -20.27
CA THR A 307 -13.74 -7.80 -19.92
C THR A 307 -13.93 -6.93 -21.16
N VAL A 308 -14.34 -5.67 -20.94
CA VAL A 308 -14.56 -4.68 -22.01
C VAL A 308 -13.25 -4.36 -22.77
N ASP A 309 -12.11 -4.35 -22.06
CA ASP A 309 -10.79 -3.98 -22.59
C ASP A 309 -10.02 -5.16 -23.24
N ASN A 310 -10.74 -6.16 -23.77
CA ASN A 310 -10.14 -7.34 -24.41
C ASN A 310 -9.19 -8.14 -23.48
N MET A 311 -9.49 -8.17 -22.18
CA MET A 311 -8.80 -9.02 -21.19
C MET A 311 -9.70 -10.15 -20.71
N LEU A 312 -9.11 -11.21 -20.16
CA LEU A 312 -9.82 -12.38 -19.64
C LEU A 312 -9.64 -12.50 -18.12
N ASP A 313 -10.72 -12.47 -17.37
CA ASP A 313 -10.69 -12.78 -15.93
C ASP A 313 -10.93 -14.28 -15.72
N ILE A 314 -10.10 -14.93 -14.90
CA ILE A 314 -10.17 -16.36 -14.59
C ILE A 314 -10.19 -16.53 -13.07
N PHE A 315 -11.19 -17.23 -12.54
CA PHE A 315 -11.25 -17.59 -11.12
C PHE A 315 -10.54 -18.93 -10.89
N LEU A 316 -9.45 -18.92 -10.12
CA LEU A 316 -8.64 -20.09 -9.84
C LEU A 316 -8.04 -20.04 -8.43
N GLN A 317 -8.13 -21.15 -7.69
CA GLN A 317 -7.54 -21.26 -6.34
C GLN A 317 -7.99 -20.17 -5.34
N GLY A 318 -9.22 -19.69 -5.48
CA GLY A 318 -9.81 -18.66 -4.62
C GLY A 318 -9.37 -17.24 -4.97
N LEU A 319 -8.67 -17.05 -6.09
CA LEU A 319 -8.19 -15.78 -6.60
C LEU A 319 -8.79 -15.53 -7.99
N VAL A 320 -8.86 -14.26 -8.39
CA VAL A 320 -9.19 -13.88 -9.76
C VAL A 320 -7.92 -13.41 -10.43
N PHE A 321 -7.60 -13.95 -11.61
CA PHE A 321 -6.48 -13.53 -12.44
C PHE A 321 -7.00 -12.82 -13.68
N ARG A 322 -6.48 -11.64 -13.97
CA ARG A 322 -6.77 -10.92 -15.22
C ARG A 322 -5.64 -11.13 -16.20
N ILE A 323 -5.97 -11.74 -17.33
CA ILE A 323 -5.03 -12.08 -18.40
C ILE A 323 -5.00 -10.97 -19.44
N VAL A 324 -3.83 -10.34 -19.58
CA VAL A 324 -3.52 -9.34 -20.59
C VAL A 324 -2.74 -10.01 -21.73
N ILE A 325 -3.19 -9.85 -22.97
CA ILE A 325 -2.49 -10.40 -24.14
C ILE A 325 -1.54 -9.34 -24.72
N SER A 326 -0.25 -9.65 -24.75
CA SER A 326 0.80 -8.84 -25.36
C SER A 326 1.18 -9.40 -26.74
N GLN A 327 1.14 -8.54 -27.76
CA GLN A 327 1.56 -8.89 -29.10
C GLN A 327 2.28 -7.71 -29.77
N SER A 328 3.55 -7.91 -30.15
CA SER A 328 4.43 -6.83 -30.62
C SER A 328 3.94 -6.08 -31.87
N LYS A 329 3.10 -6.72 -32.71
CA LYS A 329 2.53 -6.05 -33.89
C LYS A 329 1.62 -4.88 -33.51
N GLU A 330 0.98 -4.93 -32.34
CA GLU A 330 0.09 -3.87 -31.82
C GLU A 330 0.84 -2.54 -31.70
N LEU A 331 2.07 -2.56 -31.13
CA LEU A 331 2.90 -1.37 -31.00
C LEU A 331 3.20 -0.71 -32.35
N ASN A 332 3.54 -1.52 -33.36
CA ASN A 332 3.83 -1.01 -34.72
C ASN A 332 2.61 -0.35 -35.36
N LEU A 333 1.39 -0.84 -35.07
CA LEU A 333 0.14 -0.25 -35.58
C LEU A 333 -0.16 1.09 -34.89
N ILE A 334 0.00 1.15 -33.57
CA ILE A 334 -0.17 2.39 -32.79
C ILE A 334 0.82 3.47 -33.25
N GLN A 335 2.08 3.11 -33.46
CA GLN A 335 3.11 4.03 -33.98
C GLN A 335 2.84 4.49 -35.43
N LYS A 336 2.22 3.65 -36.26
CA LYS A 336 1.84 4.05 -37.63
C LYS A 336 0.69 5.05 -37.64
N LEU A 337 -0.34 4.83 -36.82
CA LEU A 337 -1.52 5.69 -36.75
C LEU A 337 -1.17 7.10 -36.26
N SER A 338 -0.39 7.18 -35.20
CA SER A 338 0.12 8.46 -34.71
C SER A 338 0.95 9.23 -35.74
N ASN A 339 1.84 8.55 -36.47
CA ASN A 339 2.61 9.18 -37.55
C ASN A 339 1.74 9.65 -38.73
N SER A 340 0.57 9.04 -38.96
CA SER A 340 -0.40 9.56 -39.94
C SER A 340 -1.18 10.77 -39.45
N GLU A 341 -1.55 10.82 -38.16
CA GLU A 341 -2.27 11.96 -37.56
C GLU A 341 -1.41 13.24 -37.56
N ILE A 342 -0.12 13.13 -37.26
CA ILE A 342 0.82 14.27 -37.31
C ILE A 342 0.93 14.84 -38.75
N LYS A 343 0.84 13.99 -39.77
CA LYS A 343 0.90 14.42 -41.19
C LYS A 343 -0.39 15.10 -41.65
N THR A 344 -1.54 14.77 -41.06
CA THR A 344 -2.82 15.44 -41.37
C THR A 344 -2.93 16.79 -40.68
N ASP A 345 -2.45 16.93 -39.45
CA ASP A 345 -2.45 18.22 -38.73
C ASP A 345 -1.52 19.25 -39.36
N ASN A 346 -0.36 18.84 -39.87
CA ASN A 346 0.55 19.73 -40.58
C ASN A 346 0.01 20.20 -41.95
N LYS A 347 -0.93 19.46 -42.57
CA LYS A 347 -1.63 19.91 -43.79
C LYS A 347 -2.77 20.89 -43.51
N ASN A 348 -3.34 20.87 -42.31
CA ASN A 348 -4.41 21.77 -41.90
C ASN A 348 -3.87 23.08 -41.29
N LYS A 349 -2.60 23.13 -40.87
CA LYS A 349 -1.93 24.32 -40.33
C LYS A 349 -1.31 25.26 -41.37
N THR A 350 -1.41 24.99 -42.68
CA THR A 350 -0.91 25.90 -43.74
C THR A 350 -1.90 27.00 -44.15
N LEU A 351 -2.78 27.45 -43.26
CA LEU A 351 -3.59 28.68 -43.38
C LEU A 351 -3.79 29.34 -42.00
N SER A 352 -2.72 29.84 -41.38
CA SER A 352 -2.75 30.98 -40.43
C SER A 352 -1.35 31.25 -39.89
N GLU A 353 -0.60 32.09 -40.61
CA GLU A 353 0.61 32.69 -40.06
C GLU A 353 0.22 33.92 -39.22
N THR A 354 0.47 33.86 -37.91
CA THR A 354 1.10 34.96 -37.14
C THR A 354 1.57 34.37 -35.80
N GLY A 355 2.77 34.75 -35.40
CA GLY A 355 3.62 33.98 -34.48
C GLY A 355 3.19 33.96 -33.02
N ASP A 356 3.52 32.86 -32.37
CA ASP A 356 4.16 32.83 -31.05
C ASP A 356 4.84 31.46 -30.87
N GLY A 357 6.00 31.47 -30.21
CA GLY A 357 6.97 30.37 -30.15
C GLY A 357 6.36 29.02 -29.76
N SER A 358 6.37 28.08 -30.71
CA SER A 358 5.93 26.71 -30.51
C SER A 358 6.85 25.99 -29.52
N SER A 359 6.31 25.67 -28.35
CA SER A 359 6.87 24.71 -27.41
C SER A 359 7.16 23.38 -28.11
N PHE A 360 8.43 23.10 -28.37
CA PHE A 360 8.93 21.78 -28.76
C PHE A 360 8.88 20.85 -27.54
N SER A 361 7.69 20.37 -27.18
CA SER A 361 7.54 19.13 -26.42
C SER A 361 7.31 18.02 -27.42
N ILE A 362 8.29 17.11 -27.54
CA ILE A 362 8.14 15.85 -28.25
C ILE A 362 7.08 15.05 -27.48
N GLU A 363 5.81 15.20 -27.85
CA GLU A 363 4.73 14.31 -27.43
C GLU A 363 5.00 12.94 -28.05
N ILE A 364 5.85 12.13 -27.41
CA ILE A 364 5.89 10.70 -27.67
C ILE A 364 4.45 10.21 -27.43
N ASN A 365 3.84 9.66 -28.48
CA ASN A 365 2.44 9.25 -28.49
C ASN A 365 2.04 8.53 -27.19
N SER A 366 1.17 9.18 -26.40
CA SER A 366 0.78 8.72 -25.06
C SER A 366 0.36 7.25 -25.05
N GLU A 367 -0.34 6.79 -26.09
CA GLU A 367 -0.79 5.39 -26.21
C GLU A 367 0.36 4.40 -26.44
N ALA A 368 1.36 4.74 -27.27
CA ALA A 368 2.52 3.88 -27.52
C ALA A 368 3.39 3.74 -26.26
N ALA A 369 3.59 4.84 -25.53
CA ALA A 369 4.30 4.83 -24.26
C ALA A 369 3.56 3.98 -23.21
N CYS A 370 2.23 4.08 -23.14
CA CYS A 370 1.42 3.22 -22.27
C CYS A 370 1.55 1.74 -22.62
N TRP A 371 1.53 1.41 -23.92
CA TRP A 371 1.71 0.04 -24.38
C TRP A 371 3.08 -0.52 -24.00
N ILE A 372 4.17 0.25 -24.21
CA ILE A 372 5.54 -0.14 -23.83
C ILE A 372 5.63 -0.37 -22.33
N ARG A 373 5.09 0.56 -21.53
CA ARG A 373 5.11 0.46 -20.07
C ARG A 373 4.41 -0.81 -19.57
N LEU A 374 3.20 -1.11 -20.05
CA LEU A 374 2.43 -2.27 -19.62
C LEU A 374 3.05 -3.59 -20.11
N ASN A 375 3.49 -3.63 -21.37
CA ASN A 375 3.84 -4.88 -22.04
C ASN A 375 5.34 -5.22 -22.01
N GLN A 376 6.22 -4.24 -21.78
CA GLN A 376 7.68 -4.44 -21.83
C GLN A 376 8.36 -4.03 -20.51
N SER A 377 8.13 -2.79 -20.05
CA SER A 377 8.83 -2.26 -18.87
C SER A 377 8.36 -2.89 -17.56
N LEU A 378 7.03 -2.92 -17.33
CA LEU A 378 6.45 -3.45 -16.10
C LEU A 378 6.76 -4.93 -15.85
N PRO A 379 6.63 -5.86 -16.83
CA PRO A 379 6.97 -7.26 -16.59
C PRO A 379 8.44 -7.46 -16.20
N THR A 380 9.34 -6.74 -16.88
CA THR A 380 10.79 -6.79 -16.63
C THR A 380 11.08 -6.29 -15.21
N LEU A 381 10.57 -5.10 -14.87
CA LEU A 381 10.76 -4.49 -13.56
C LEU A 381 10.13 -5.31 -12.42
N ALA A 382 8.89 -5.81 -12.61
CA ALA A 382 8.23 -6.67 -11.64
C ALA A 382 9.02 -7.95 -11.37
N GLY A 383 9.66 -8.52 -12.41
CA GLY A 383 10.59 -9.64 -12.28
C GLY A 383 11.80 -9.31 -11.40
N THR A 384 12.48 -8.19 -11.65
CA THR A 384 13.62 -7.75 -10.84
C THR A 384 13.25 -7.49 -9.39
N LEU A 385 12.15 -6.78 -9.14
CA LEU A 385 11.66 -6.47 -7.78
C LEU A 385 11.19 -7.72 -7.04
N SER A 386 10.62 -8.72 -7.74
CA SER A 386 10.31 -10.02 -7.14
C SER A 386 11.58 -10.76 -6.69
N GLY A 387 12.66 -10.66 -7.47
CA GLY A 387 13.98 -11.15 -7.07
C GLY A 387 14.47 -10.50 -5.77
N VAL A 388 14.47 -9.17 -5.71
CA VAL A 388 14.85 -8.40 -4.51
C VAL A 388 14.00 -8.78 -3.30
N SER A 389 12.68 -8.88 -3.51
CA SER A 389 11.72 -9.26 -2.47
C SER A 389 12.03 -10.63 -1.86
N ARG A 390 12.45 -11.62 -2.67
CA ARG A 390 12.84 -12.94 -2.16
C ARG A 390 14.18 -12.91 -1.42
N THR A 391 15.17 -12.19 -1.94
CA THR A 391 16.47 -12.04 -1.28
C THR A 391 16.35 -11.34 0.07
N HIS A 392 15.51 -10.32 0.15
CA HIS A 392 15.34 -9.46 1.33
C HIS A 392 13.92 -9.52 1.92
N ALA A 393 13.35 -10.71 2.03
CA ALA A 393 11.94 -10.95 2.38
C ALA A 393 11.49 -10.35 3.73
N HIS A 394 12.41 -10.22 4.68
CA HIS A 394 12.15 -9.71 6.02
C HIS A 394 12.23 -8.18 6.13
N VAL A 395 12.63 -7.46 5.08
CA VAL A 395 12.82 -5.99 5.11
C VAL A 395 12.04 -5.33 3.99
N PHE A 396 12.41 -5.64 2.73
CA PHE A 396 11.96 -4.89 1.56
C PHE A 396 10.43 -4.91 1.38
N PRO A 397 9.76 -6.07 1.43
CA PRO A 397 8.30 -6.12 1.29
C PRO A 397 7.57 -5.35 2.40
N ILE A 398 8.00 -5.53 3.65
CA ILE A 398 7.38 -4.91 4.83
C ILE A 398 7.55 -3.38 4.77
N ALA A 399 8.74 -2.89 4.43
CA ALA A 399 9.01 -1.47 4.28
C ALA A 399 8.18 -0.84 3.14
N CYS A 400 8.05 -1.53 1.99
CA CYS A 400 7.18 -1.09 0.90
C CYS A 400 5.72 -0.99 1.35
N ARG A 401 5.23 -2.00 2.08
CA ARG A 401 3.85 -2.02 2.60
C ARG A 401 3.60 -0.90 3.59
N LEU A 402 4.55 -0.61 4.48
CA LEU A 402 4.49 0.51 5.43
C LEU A 402 4.50 1.87 4.72
N ALA A 403 5.38 2.06 3.73
CA ALA A 403 5.45 3.27 2.93
C ALA A 403 4.13 3.55 2.19
N LYS A 404 3.61 2.55 1.48
CA LYS A 404 2.32 2.62 0.79
C LYS A 404 1.15 2.84 1.77
N ARG A 405 1.17 2.19 2.94
CA ARG A 405 0.15 2.38 4.00
C ARG A 405 0.17 3.80 4.55
N TRP A 406 1.36 4.34 4.82
CA TRP A 406 1.55 5.70 5.31
C TRP A 406 1.05 6.73 4.31
N LEU A 407 1.44 6.61 3.03
CA LEU A 407 0.96 7.48 1.96
C LEU A 407 -0.57 7.49 1.86
N SER A 408 -1.20 6.30 1.85
CA SER A 408 -2.67 6.19 1.85
C SER A 408 -3.30 6.83 3.10
N ALA A 409 -2.71 6.62 4.27
CA ALA A 409 -3.21 7.17 5.52
C ALA A 409 -3.09 8.71 5.60
N GLN A 410 -2.10 9.29 4.93
CA GLN A 410 -1.94 10.74 4.75
C GLN A 410 -2.88 11.32 3.67
N GLY A 411 -3.65 10.48 2.97
CA GLY A 411 -4.59 10.90 1.94
C GLY A 411 -4.08 10.84 0.50
N TYR A 412 -2.89 10.25 0.30
CA TYR A 412 -2.24 10.11 -1.01
C TYR A 412 -2.07 8.63 -1.37
N PRO A 413 -3.17 7.88 -1.58
CA PRO A 413 -3.08 6.47 -1.91
C PRO A 413 -2.31 6.28 -3.21
N VAL A 414 -1.39 5.31 -3.19
CA VAL A 414 -0.55 4.99 -4.35
C VAL A 414 -1.38 4.62 -5.57
N ILE A 415 -0.93 5.06 -6.74
CA ILE A 415 -1.48 4.66 -8.04
C ILE A 415 -1.05 3.22 -8.29
N LEU A 416 -2.01 2.32 -8.44
CA LEU A 416 -1.75 0.90 -8.69
C LEU A 416 -0.99 0.67 -9.99
N CYS A 417 -0.11 -0.32 -10.02
CA CYS A 417 0.55 -0.80 -11.23
C CYS A 417 0.15 -2.27 -11.50
N PRO A 418 -0.41 -2.61 -12.68
CA PRO A 418 -0.61 -1.74 -13.86
C PRO A 418 -1.70 -0.67 -13.63
N TYR A 419 -1.63 0.45 -14.37
CA TYR A 419 -2.53 1.59 -14.17
C TYR A 419 -3.99 1.25 -14.46
N GLU A 420 -4.23 0.27 -15.33
CA GLU A 420 -5.53 -0.30 -15.63
C GLU A 420 -6.24 -0.83 -14.36
N ALA A 421 -5.49 -1.22 -13.32
CA ALA A 421 -6.08 -1.65 -12.05
C ALA A 421 -6.78 -0.49 -11.30
N GLU A 422 -6.46 0.77 -11.61
CA GLU A 422 -7.22 1.92 -11.10
C GLU A 422 -8.60 2.02 -11.74
N LEU A 423 -8.87 1.31 -12.84
CA LEU A 423 -10.18 1.26 -13.49
C LEU A 423 -11.05 0.10 -12.99
N ASP A 424 -10.49 -0.83 -12.19
CA ASP A 424 -11.24 -1.95 -11.65
C ASP A 424 -12.46 -1.50 -10.83
N GLY A 425 -13.60 -2.14 -11.12
CA GLY A 425 -14.91 -1.83 -10.53
C GLY A 425 -15.71 -0.74 -11.24
N LEU A 426 -15.16 -0.15 -12.31
CA LEU A 426 -15.90 0.71 -13.23
C LEU A 426 -16.44 -0.19 -14.36
N HIS A 427 -17.68 -0.67 -14.23
CA HIS A 427 -18.19 -1.72 -15.12
C HIS A 427 -18.66 -1.23 -16.49
N ASN A 428 -19.11 0.03 -16.64
CA ASN A 428 -19.56 0.57 -17.92
C ASN A 428 -18.95 1.94 -18.21
N SER A 429 -18.39 2.11 -19.42
CA SER A 429 -18.06 3.43 -19.98
C SER A 429 -19.30 4.33 -20.08
N SER A 430 -20.47 3.75 -20.33
CA SER A 430 -21.75 4.48 -20.44
C SER A 430 -22.21 5.12 -19.13
N ASP A 431 -21.72 4.66 -17.97
CA ASP A 431 -22.07 5.27 -16.68
C ASP A 431 -21.37 6.65 -16.49
N PHE A 432 -20.42 7.00 -17.37
CA PHE A 432 -19.59 8.20 -17.25
C PHE A 432 -19.46 9.01 -18.55
N PHE A 433 -19.69 8.42 -19.73
CA PHE A 433 -19.56 9.08 -21.04
C PHE A 433 -20.88 9.10 -21.83
N PRO A 434 -21.30 10.28 -22.35
CA PRO A 434 -22.54 10.40 -23.12
C PRO A 434 -22.49 9.80 -24.54
N GLN A 435 -21.34 9.32 -25.02
CA GLN A 435 -21.20 8.69 -26.34
C GLN A 435 -20.40 7.38 -26.26
N SER A 436 -21.09 6.25 -26.45
CA SER A 436 -20.57 4.89 -26.24
C SER A 436 -19.72 4.34 -27.40
N GLU A 437 -19.68 5.00 -28.56
CA GLU A 437 -19.16 4.41 -29.80
C GLU A 437 -17.65 4.63 -30.05
N GLN A 438 -17.00 5.54 -29.32
CA GLN A 438 -15.56 5.85 -29.49
C GLN A 438 -14.68 5.31 -28.34
N CYS A 439 -15.25 4.64 -27.33
CA CYS A 439 -14.60 4.46 -26.03
C CYS A 439 -13.86 3.14 -25.79
N SER A 440 -13.91 2.16 -26.70
CA SER A 440 -13.34 0.82 -26.45
C SER A 440 -11.81 0.80 -26.31
N SER A 441 -11.12 1.85 -26.78
CA SER A 441 -9.70 2.11 -26.52
C SER A 441 -9.45 3.44 -25.81
N ALA A 442 -10.50 4.16 -25.42
CA ALA A 442 -10.39 5.50 -24.90
C ALA A 442 -10.40 5.54 -23.37
N LEU A 443 -10.81 4.50 -22.64
CA LEU A 443 -10.89 4.58 -21.18
C LEU A 443 -9.51 4.69 -20.50
N SER A 444 -8.54 3.85 -20.87
CA SER A 444 -7.16 3.98 -20.39
C SER A 444 -6.52 5.26 -20.90
N THR A 445 -6.69 5.58 -22.19
CA THR A 445 -6.09 6.74 -22.87
C THR A 445 -6.68 8.08 -22.43
N TRP A 446 -7.99 8.16 -22.15
CA TRP A 446 -8.70 9.33 -21.61
C TRP A 446 -8.42 9.49 -20.12
N TRP A 447 -8.45 8.40 -19.34
CA TRP A 447 -8.05 8.45 -17.93
C TRP A 447 -6.59 8.88 -17.81
N LEU A 448 -5.69 8.41 -18.67
CA LEU A 448 -4.30 8.87 -18.75
C LEU A 448 -4.17 10.31 -19.25
N LYS A 449 -4.99 10.78 -20.19
CA LYS A 449 -5.01 12.19 -20.61
C LYS A 449 -5.46 13.11 -19.48
N ASP A 450 -6.46 12.73 -18.68
CA ASP A 450 -6.89 13.47 -17.49
C ASP A 450 -5.87 13.38 -16.34
N VAL A 451 -5.23 12.23 -16.15
CA VAL A 451 -4.16 12.00 -15.18
C VAL A 451 -2.87 12.75 -15.53
N ASN A 452 -2.62 13.00 -16.82
CA ASN A 452 -1.50 13.82 -17.32
C ASN A 452 -1.78 15.33 -17.21
N THR A 453 -3.03 15.75 -16.94
CA THR A 453 -3.26 17.10 -16.42
C THR A 453 -2.83 17.11 -14.96
N SER A 454 -2.07 18.14 -14.56
CA SER A 454 -1.45 18.43 -13.23
C SER A 454 -2.28 18.21 -11.94
N THR A 455 -2.92 17.06 -11.78
CA THR A 455 -4.03 16.79 -10.85
C THR A 455 -3.74 15.66 -9.85
N ASN A 456 -2.62 14.93 -9.99
CA ASN A 456 -2.29 13.82 -9.10
C ASN A 456 -1.70 14.24 -7.74
N ASP A 457 -1.61 15.54 -7.47
CA ASP A 457 -1.32 16.11 -6.15
C ASP A 457 -0.09 15.47 -5.49
N GLY A 458 -0.22 14.81 -4.33
CA GLY A 458 0.87 14.09 -3.67
C GLY A 458 0.92 12.58 -3.97
N ARG A 459 0.17 12.07 -4.95
CA ARG A 459 0.13 10.62 -5.23
C ARG A 459 1.38 10.16 -5.98
N MET A 460 1.84 8.95 -5.67
CA MET A 460 2.98 8.30 -6.32
C MET A 460 2.55 6.93 -6.85
N THR A 461 3.23 6.43 -7.87
CA THR A 461 2.98 5.08 -8.38
C THR A 461 3.51 4.02 -7.43
N GLU A 462 2.90 2.83 -7.43
CA GLU A 462 3.38 1.71 -6.61
C GLU A 462 4.86 1.40 -6.86
N VAL A 463 5.25 1.41 -8.14
CA VAL A 463 6.62 1.14 -8.58
C VAL A 463 7.58 2.23 -8.10
N ALA A 464 7.22 3.52 -8.23
CA ALA A 464 8.07 4.60 -7.73
C ALA A 464 8.34 4.45 -6.23
N VAL A 465 7.32 4.12 -5.42
CA VAL A 465 7.49 3.90 -3.98
C VAL A 465 8.39 2.68 -3.71
N GLU A 466 8.25 1.60 -4.47
CA GLU A 466 9.11 0.41 -4.36
C GLU A 466 10.59 0.74 -4.66
N LEU A 467 10.86 1.52 -5.70
CA LEU A 467 12.20 1.99 -6.06
C LEU A 467 12.80 2.94 -5.01
N LEU A 468 11.98 3.84 -4.43
CA LEU A 468 12.42 4.72 -3.34
C LEU A 468 12.79 3.92 -2.08
N VAL A 469 11.98 2.92 -1.73
CA VAL A 469 12.28 2.04 -0.58
C VAL A 469 13.53 1.21 -0.86
N LEU A 470 13.70 0.71 -2.08
CA LEU A 470 14.89 -0.03 -2.51
C LEU A 470 16.16 0.79 -2.30
N TYR A 471 16.17 2.03 -2.77
CA TYR A 471 17.27 2.96 -2.58
C TYR A 471 17.48 3.32 -1.10
N ALA A 472 16.42 3.74 -0.41
CA ALA A 472 16.48 4.18 0.99
C ALA A 472 16.99 3.07 1.93
N SER A 473 16.63 1.82 1.66
CA SER A 473 17.07 0.68 2.45
C SER A 473 18.54 0.29 2.22
N ARG A 474 19.22 0.88 1.21
CA ARG A 474 20.59 0.52 0.79
C ARG A 474 20.72 -0.97 0.45
N LEU A 475 19.68 -1.52 -0.17
CA LEU A 475 19.69 -2.90 -0.67
C LEU A 475 20.23 -2.98 -2.11
N CYS A 476 20.39 -1.83 -2.77
CA CYS A 476 21.19 -1.69 -3.98
C CYS A 476 22.48 -0.94 -3.65
N ASP A 477 23.54 -1.26 -4.38
CA ASP A 477 24.82 -0.58 -4.22
C ASP A 477 24.70 0.91 -4.54
N SER A 478 25.36 1.73 -3.72
CA SER A 478 25.43 3.17 -3.96
C SER A 478 26.35 3.41 -5.14
N VAL A 479 25.74 3.87 -6.23
CA VAL A 479 26.38 4.22 -7.50
C VAL A 479 27.46 5.32 -7.33
N ASP A 480 27.40 6.10 -6.24
CA ASP A 480 28.30 7.23 -5.97
C ASP A 480 29.45 6.94 -5.00
N SER A 481 29.54 5.73 -4.41
CA SER A 481 30.57 5.43 -3.39
C SER A 481 31.73 4.61 -3.97
N GLU A 482 32.90 5.24 -4.15
CA GLU A 482 34.19 4.57 -4.41
C GLU A 482 34.66 3.69 -3.23
N SER A 483 34.08 3.86 -2.04
CA SER A 483 34.36 3.05 -0.87
C SER A 483 33.54 1.76 -0.88
N LYS A 484 34.20 0.63 -1.15
CA LYS A 484 33.71 -0.75 -0.89
C LYS A 484 33.48 -1.05 0.60
N GLU A 485 32.91 -0.14 1.38
CA GLU A 485 32.43 -0.40 2.74
C GLU A 485 30.98 -0.94 2.76
N ALA A 486 30.44 -1.32 1.59
CA ALA A 486 29.03 -1.64 1.40
C ALA A 486 28.55 -2.95 2.07
N ASN A 487 29.45 -3.88 2.42
CA ASN A 487 29.01 -5.24 2.77
C ASN A 487 28.73 -5.51 4.26
N LEU A 488 29.07 -4.58 5.17
CA LEU A 488 28.74 -4.73 6.60
C LEU A 488 27.51 -3.92 7.03
N THR A 489 27.05 -2.98 6.20
CA THR A 489 25.93 -2.06 6.49
C THR A 489 24.58 -2.49 5.89
N SER A 490 24.56 -3.45 4.96
CA SER A 490 23.31 -3.97 4.40
C SER A 490 22.66 -4.94 5.40
N ILE A 491 21.33 -5.02 5.36
CA ILE A 491 20.43 -5.66 6.33
C ILE A 491 20.16 -4.79 7.56
N GLY A 492 18.97 -4.18 7.54
CA GLY A 492 18.39 -3.33 8.59
C GLY A 492 16.89 -3.63 8.75
N SER A 493 16.29 -3.29 9.89
CA SER A 493 14.88 -3.63 10.17
C SER A 493 13.89 -2.94 9.22
N PRO A 494 12.66 -3.49 9.04
CA PRO A 494 11.59 -2.80 8.34
C PRO A 494 11.31 -1.40 8.88
N VAL A 495 11.43 -1.21 10.19
CA VAL A 495 11.28 0.08 10.86
C VAL A 495 12.39 1.04 10.43
N ALA A 496 13.64 0.59 10.41
CA ALA A 496 14.76 1.40 9.94
C ALA A 496 14.59 1.75 8.45
N ALA A 497 14.22 0.78 7.60
CA ALA A 497 13.97 1.02 6.18
C ALA A 497 12.83 2.03 5.95
N PHE A 498 11.75 1.95 6.73
CA PHE A 498 10.66 2.92 6.67
C PHE A 498 11.08 4.32 7.14
N LEU A 499 11.88 4.43 8.22
CA LEU A 499 12.45 5.70 8.65
C LEU A 499 13.38 6.30 7.59
N ARG A 500 14.23 5.49 6.94
CA ARG A 500 15.09 5.95 5.83
C ARG A 500 14.28 6.41 4.62
N PHE A 501 13.16 5.76 4.33
CA PHE A 501 12.24 6.20 3.27
C PHE A 501 11.66 7.60 3.58
N LEU A 502 11.20 7.83 4.81
CA LEU A 502 10.72 9.16 5.23
C LEU A 502 11.84 10.21 5.21
N ASP A 503 13.04 9.81 5.62
CA ASP A 503 14.23 10.66 5.59
C ASP A 503 14.63 11.05 4.17
N LEU A 504 14.65 10.09 3.24
CA LEU A 504 14.91 10.31 1.81
C LEU A 504 13.90 11.30 1.23
N LEU A 505 12.59 11.07 1.45
CA LEU A 505 11.57 12.00 0.98
C LEU A 505 11.77 13.42 1.51
N ALA A 506 12.07 13.56 2.79
CA ALA A 506 12.19 14.86 3.45
C ALA A 506 13.46 15.63 3.03
N THR A 507 14.60 14.94 2.92
CA THR A 507 15.92 15.58 2.83
C THR A 507 16.48 15.64 1.41
N TYR A 508 16.09 14.73 0.52
CA TYR A 508 16.63 14.67 -0.84
C TYR A 508 16.30 15.92 -1.66
N ASP A 509 17.25 16.32 -2.51
CA ASP A 509 17.10 17.45 -3.41
C ASP A 509 16.49 17.03 -4.76
N TRP A 510 15.16 16.91 -4.75
CA TRP A 510 14.35 16.58 -5.93
C TRP A 510 14.36 17.64 -7.05
N GLU A 511 14.95 18.81 -6.80
CA GLU A 511 14.97 19.90 -7.78
C GLU A 511 16.20 19.81 -8.67
N ASN A 512 17.37 19.57 -8.07
CA ASN A 512 18.67 19.67 -8.73
C ASN A 512 19.33 18.32 -9.03
N ALA A 513 18.81 17.20 -8.52
CA ALA A 513 19.42 15.88 -8.74
C ALA A 513 18.38 14.80 -9.08
N PRO A 514 18.65 13.92 -10.06
CA PRO A 514 17.85 12.73 -10.29
C PRO A 514 18.27 11.59 -9.36
N LEU A 515 17.32 10.78 -8.90
CA LEU A 515 17.62 9.63 -8.07
C LEU A 515 18.06 8.45 -8.94
N LEU A 516 19.32 8.01 -8.81
CA LEU A 516 19.84 6.84 -9.52
C LEU A 516 19.60 5.58 -8.68
N VAL A 517 18.75 4.68 -9.17
CA VAL A 517 18.48 3.38 -8.54
C VAL A 517 19.06 2.28 -9.40
N ASP A 518 20.14 1.66 -8.92
CA ASP A 518 20.76 0.56 -9.63
C ASP A 518 19.94 -0.72 -9.47
N LEU A 519 19.60 -1.36 -10.59
CA LEU A 519 18.87 -2.62 -10.61
C LEU A 519 19.76 -3.69 -11.22
N ASN A 520 20.04 -4.75 -10.47
CA ASN A 520 20.92 -5.85 -10.87
C ASN A 520 22.29 -5.38 -11.40
N GLU A 521 22.92 -4.41 -10.71
CA GLU A 521 24.22 -3.83 -11.08
C GLU A 521 24.26 -3.20 -12.48
N GLY A 522 23.10 -2.89 -13.08
CA GLY A 522 23.00 -2.37 -14.43
C GLY A 522 23.71 -1.02 -14.63
N PHE A 523 23.67 -0.10 -13.67
CA PHE A 523 24.42 1.16 -13.75
C PHE A 523 25.87 1.01 -13.31
N SER A 524 26.14 0.12 -12.36
CA SER A 524 27.50 -0.19 -11.92
C SER A 524 28.34 -0.83 -13.03
N VAL A 525 27.73 -1.68 -13.85
CA VAL A 525 28.36 -2.33 -15.01
C VAL A 525 28.33 -1.43 -16.24
N ASP A 526 27.19 -0.78 -16.54
CA ASP A 526 27.01 0.06 -17.73
C ASP A 526 27.09 1.56 -17.37
N ILE A 527 28.33 2.04 -17.19
CA ILE A 527 28.62 3.44 -16.84
C ILE A 527 28.09 4.40 -17.93
N ASN A 528 28.03 3.96 -19.19
CA ASN A 528 27.51 4.79 -20.30
C ASN A 528 26.02 5.09 -20.10
N LYS A 529 25.22 4.10 -19.67
CA LYS A 529 23.80 4.34 -19.35
C LYS A 529 23.61 5.29 -18.17
N ARG A 530 24.47 5.19 -17.15
CA ARG A 530 24.46 6.12 -16.01
C ARG A 530 24.74 7.54 -16.47
N GLN A 531 25.80 7.74 -17.25
CA GLN A 531 26.16 9.05 -17.80
C GLN A 531 25.05 9.61 -18.68
N LEU A 532 24.45 8.76 -19.53
CA LEU A 532 23.31 9.12 -20.36
C LEU A 532 22.12 9.60 -19.52
N ALA A 533 21.80 8.94 -18.41
CA ALA A 533 20.71 9.39 -17.51
C ALA A 533 20.98 10.79 -16.91
N LEU A 534 22.21 11.04 -16.46
CA LEU A 534 22.63 12.35 -15.92
C LEU A 534 22.63 13.45 -17.00
N ASP A 535 23.11 13.12 -18.20
CA ASP A 535 23.11 14.00 -19.37
C ASP A 535 21.69 14.37 -19.78
N LEU A 536 20.77 13.40 -19.84
CA LEU A 536 19.37 13.64 -20.18
C LEU A 536 18.68 14.57 -19.17
N PHE A 537 18.92 14.36 -17.88
CA PHE A 537 18.41 15.24 -16.83
C PHE A 537 18.95 16.67 -16.99
N SER A 538 20.26 16.81 -17.22
CA SER A 538 20.93 18.13 -17.30
C SER A 538 20.54 18.92 -18.55
N ARG A 539 20.27 18.24 -19.68
CA ARG A 539 19.88 18.86 -20.95
C ARG A 539 18.40 19.24 -21.01
N THR A 540 17.56 18.52 -20.27
CA THR A 540 16.10 18.72 -20.33
C THR A 540 15.71 19.87 -19.38
N PRO A 541 14.97 20.88 -19.85
CA PRO A 541 14.57 21.99 -18.98
C PRO A 541 13.68 21.47 -17.86
N ARG A 542 13.96 21.89 -16.62
CA ARG A 542 13.33 21.37 -15.41
C ARG A 542 11.79 21.50 -15.41
N CYS A 543 11.24 22.49 -16.12
CA CYS A 543 9.79 22.68 -16.30
C CYS A 543 9.08 21.54 -17.05
N ASN A 544 9.81 20.80 -17.88
CA ASN A 544 9.27 19.68 -18.67
C ASN A 544 9.41 18.34 -17.93
N LEU A 545 10.08 18.30 -16.79
CA LEU A 545 10.32 17.11 -16.01
C LEU A 545 9.35 17.01 -14.82
N PRO A 546 8.93 15.78 -14.44
CA PRO A 546 8.09 15.56 -13.27
C PRO A 546 8.76 16.01 -11.97
N ALA A 547 8.00 16.20 -10.90
CA ALA A 547 8.56 16.65 -9.62
C ALA A 547 9.58 15.66 -9.03
N LEU A 548 9.39 14.37 -9.32
CA LEU A 548 10.24 13.27 -8.88
C LEU A 548 10.86 12.61 -10.12
N ILE A 549 12.15 12.34 -10.11
CA ILE A 549 12.85 11.68 -11.22
C ILE A 549 13.64 10.51 -10.64
N ILE A 550 13.30 9.30 -11.06
CA ILE A 550 13.94 8.06 -10.59
C ILE A 550 14.46 7.33 -11.81
N CYS A 551 15.76 7.46 -12.06
CA CYS A 551 16.42 6.76 -13.16
C CYS A 551 16.77 5.34 -12.74
N THR A 552 16.57 4.39 -13.65
CA THR A 552 16.98 2.99 -13.51
C THR A 552 17.70 2.55 -14.78
N PRO A 553 18.45 1.43 -14.79
CA PRO A 553 19.06 0.91 -16.01
C PRO A 553 18.05 0.56 -17.12
N LEU A 554 16.77 0.37 -16.74
CA LEU A 554 15.64 0.11 -17.65
C LEU A 554 14.98 1.41 -18.16
N ASP A 555 15.02 2.48 -17.36
CA ASP A 555 14.48 3.80 -17.67
C ASP A 555 15.52 4.88 -17.33
N THR A 556 16.32 5.27 -18.32
CA THR A 556 17.34 6.31 -18.16
C THR A 556 16.75 7.73 -18.11
N THR A 557 15.52 7.92 -18.58
CA THR A 557 14.82 9.21 -18.49
C THR A 557 14.32 9.48 -17.07
N GLY A 558 14.00 8.40 -16.35
CA GLY A 558 13.47 8.42 -14.99
C GLY A 558 12.06 8.99 -14.87
N THR A 559 11.33 9.10 -15.99
CA THR A 559 9.99 9.65 -16.08
C THR A 559 8.88 8.59 -16.13
N GLU A 560 9.18 7.35 -16.51
CA GLU A 560 8.14 6.34 -16.84
C GLU A 560 7.16 6.07 -15.68
N TRP A 561 7.69 6.04 -14.45
CA TRP A 561 6.95 5.76 -13.22
C TRP A 561 6.64 7.02 -12.40
N THR A 562 7.04 8.18 -12.87
CA THR A 562 7.03 9.45 -12.13
C THR A 562 6.30 10.57 -12.87
N GLU A 563 6.03 10.41 -14.18
CA GLU A 563 5.23 11.33 -15.01
C GLU A 563 3.84 11.57 -14.39
N VAL A 564 3.17 10.48 -14.03
CA VAL A 564 1.86 10.48 -13.33
C VAL A 564 2.01 10.82 -11.83
N GLY A 565 3.25 10.97 -11.36
CA GLY A 565 3.62 11.14 -9.96
C GLY A 565 3.21 12.49 -9.35
N PRO A 566 3.81 12.85 -8.20
CA PRO A 566 3.32 13.99 -7.45
C PRO A 566 3.62 15.29 -8.21
N SER A 567 2.70 16.23 -8.10
CA SER A 567 2.95 17.63 -8.41
C SER A 567 4.04 18.20 -7.51
N ARG A 568 4.71 19.28 -7.92
CA ARG A 568 5.74 19.95 -7.09
C ARG A 568 5.19 20.43 -5.75
N GLY A 569 3.96 20.97 -5.75
CA GLY A 569 3.27 21.38 -4.53
C GLY A 569 2.95 20.20 -3.61
N GLY A 570 2.44 19.11 -4.19
CA GLY A 570 2.17 17.86 -3.46
C GLY A 570 3.45 17.22 -2.90
N LEU A 571 4.54 17.23 -3.65
CA LEU A 571 5.85 16.76 -3.19
C LEU A 571 6.35 17.62 -2.03
N SER A 572 6.24 18.96 -2.11
CA SER A 572 6.61 19.86 -0.99
C SER A 572 5.82 19.57 0.29
N ASP A 573 4.50 19.37 0.17
CA ASP A 573 3.66 18.96 1.30
C ASP A 573 4.10 17.58 1.85
N LEU A 574 4.44 16.62 0.99
CA LEU A 574 4.99 15.33 1.39
C LEU A 574 6.35 15.44 2.08
N LYS A 575 7.27 16.31 1.63
CA LYS A 575 8.57 16.52 2.30
C LYS A 575 8.37 16.95 3.75
N LEU A 576 7.46 17.89 3.97
CA LEU A 576 7.12 18.39 5.31
C LEU A 576 6.52 17.29 6.19
N LEU A 577 5.52 16.56 5.66
CA LEU A 577 4.87 15.46 6.37
C LEU A 577 5.85 14.33 6.70
N ALA A 578 6.75 13.99 5.78
CA ALA A 578 7.75 12.95 5.96
C ALA A 578 8.76 13.33 7.04
N GLY A 579 9.26 14.58 7.05
CA GLY A 579 10.19 15.07 8.07
C GLY A 579 9.57 15.05 9.48
N GLN A 580 8.32 15.52 9.61
CA GLN A 580 7.58 15.49 10.88
C GLN A 580 7.29 14.04 11.34
N SER A 581 6.87 13.18 10.40
CA SER A 581 6.59 11.76 10.68
C SER A 581 7.84 11.02 11.13
N ARG A 582 8.99 11.25 10.47
CA ARG A 582 10.30 10.66 10.81
C ARG A 582 10.69 11.02 12.23
N ASP A 583 10.70 12.31 12.56
CA ASP A 583 11.16 12.81 13.85
C ASP A 583 10.25 12.34 14.99
N LEU A 584 8.93 12.40 14.80
CA LEU A 584 7.96 11.94 15.76
C LEU A 584 8.03 10.42 15.94
N LEU A 585 8.05 9.64 14.86
CA LEU A 585 8.13 8.18 14.92
C LEU A 585 9.40 7.74 15.65
N ARG A 586 10.56 8.30 15.30
CA ARG A 586 11.82 8.00 15.99
C ARG A 586 11.72 8.27 17.49
N ALA A 587 11.20 9.43 17.89
CA ALA A 587 11.04 9.79 19.30
C ALA A 587 10.13 8.80 20.04
N MET A 588 9.02 8.41 19.43
CA MET A 588 8.05 7.47 20.00
C MET A 588 8.59 6.04 20.10
N LEU A 589 9.37 5.59 19.12
CA LEU A 589 10.03 4.29 19.14
C LEU A 589 11.06 4.22 20.26
N VAL A 590 11.90 5.26 20.39
CA VAL A 590 12.88 5.35 21.47
C VAL A 590 12.19 5.43 22.82
N SER A 591 11.08 6.16 22.97
CA SER A 591 10.35 6.26 24.24
C SER A 591 9.48 5.04 24.58
N ASN A 592 9.49 3.99 23.75
CA ASN A 592 8.63 2.81 23.90
C ASN A 592 7.13 3.15 23.95
N ALA A 593 6.68 4.09 23.13
CA ALA A 593 5.28 4.49 23.07
C ALA A 593 4.38 3.28 22.75
N PRO A 594 3.19 3.18 23.35
CA PRO A 594 2.23 2.15 23.00
C PRO A 594 1.80 2.26 21.54
N ILE A 595 1.37 1.15 20.95
CA ILE A 595 0.93 1.09 19.54
C ILE A 595 -0.19 2.08 19.22
N ASN A 596 -1.03 2.39 20.21
CA ASN A 596 -2.13 3.36 20.08
C ASN A 596 -1.62 4.77 19.80
N ASP A 597 -0.48 5.14 20.36
CA ASP A 597 0.10 6.45 20.15
C ASP A 597 0.78 6.49 18.78
N LEU A 598 1.43 5.39 18.36
CA LEU A 598 2.09 5.28 17.04
C LEU A 598 1.11 5.48 15.87
N LEU A 599 -0.20 5.32 16.08
CA LEU A 599 -1.23 5.64 15.08
C LEU A 599 -1.20 7.09 14.64
N VAL A 600 -0.70 8.02 15.44
CA VAL A 600 -0.60 9.44 15.08
C VAL A 600 0.22 9.63 13.79
N ILE A 601 1.22 8.78 13.55
CA ILE A 601 2.03 8.79 12.32
C ILE A 601 1.21 8.48 11.06
N PHE A 602 0.11 7.74 11.23
CA PHE A 602 -0.82 7.36 10.17
C PHE A 602 -2.12 8.19 10.22
N ARG A 603 -2.14 9.32 10.93
CA ARG A 603 -3.30 10.24 10.89
C ARG A 603 -3.06 11.32 9.85
N PRO A 604 -4.08 11.62 9.01
CA PRO A 604 -4.00 12.73 8.08
C PRO A 604 -4.01 14.07 8.83
N VAL A 605 -3.41 15.08 8.22
CA VAL A 605 -3.45 16.46 8.71
C VAL A 605 -4.53 17.24 7.96
N PHE A 606 -5.57 17.70 8.67
CA PHE A 606 -6.70 18.46 8.11
C PHE A 606 -6.52 19.99 8.17
N SER A 607 -5.38 20.51 8.63
CA SER A 607 -5.19 21.96 8.82
C SER A 607 -5.26 22.77 7.52
N LYS A 608 -4.95 22.15 6.37
CA LYS A 608 -4.99 22.78 5.03
C LYS A 608 -6.15 22.28 4.16
N THR A 609 -7.14 21.58 4.75
CA THR A 609 -8.30 21.04 3.99
C THR A 609 -9.52 21.88 4.24
N ASP A 610 -10.26 22.21 3.18
CA ASP A 610 -11.43 23.09 3.25
C ASP A 610 -12.68 22.33 3.70
N ILE A 611 -12.91 21.15 3.11
CA ILE A 611 -14.10 20.32 3.37
C ILE A 611 -13.65 18.92 3.76
N VAL A 612 -14.24 18.37 4.83
CA VAL A 612 -14.05 16.96 5.22
C VAL A 612 -15.41 16.25 5.28
N LEU A 613 -15.56 15.24 4.43
CA LEU A 613 -16.73 14.38 4.32
C LEU A 613 -16.47 13.08 5.09
N ASN A 614 -17.38 12.70 5.99
CA ASN A 614 -17.30 11.43 6.69
C ASN A 614 -18.10 10.37 5.94
N ALA A 615 -17.47 9.28 5.53
CA ALA A 615 -18.14 8.17 4.87
C ALA A 615 -18.90 7.31 5.87
N LYS A 616 -20.11 6.87 5.50
CA LYS A 616 -20.94 6.03 6.36
C LYS A 616 -20.29 4.70 6.70
N ALA A 617 -20.57 4.20 7.89
CA ALA A 617 -20.02 2.93 8.37
C ALA A 617 -20.31 1.75 7.42
N ASN A 618 -21.49 1.68 6.79
CA ASN A 618 -21.84 0.59 5.87
C ASN A 618 -20.95 0.49 4.63
N ILE A 619 -20.45 1.63 4.12
CA ILE A 619 -19.56 1.71 2.96
C ILE A 619 -18.13 1.34 3.34
N VAL A 620 -17.66 1.88 4.45
CA VAL A 620 -16.30 1.62 4.95
C VAL A 620 -16.15 0.20 5.51
N ASN A 621 -17.26 -0.41 5.94
CA ASN A 621 -17.29 -1.75 6.54
C ASN A 621 -16.67 -2.85 5.64
N ILE A 622 -16.70 -2.68 4.32
CA ILE A 622 -16.17 -3.65 3.34
C ILE A 622 -14.64 -3.79 3.46
N ARG A 623 -13.94 -2.72 3.86
CA ARG A 623 -12.48 -2.70 4.07
C ARG A 623 -12.09 -2.52 5.54
N GLN A 624 -13.00 -2.78 6.47
CA GLN A 624 -12.74 -2.51 7.88
C GLN A 624 -11.58 -3.32 8.47
N SER A 625 -11.31 -4.52 7.94
CA SER A 625 -10.14 -5.33 8.34
C SER A 625 -8.81 -4.66 7.99
N GLU A 626 -8.79 -3.77 7.00
CA GLU A 626 -7.62 -2.99 6.59
C GLU A 626 -7.47 -1.70 7.42
N SER A 627 -8.51 -1.28 8.14
CA SER A 627 -8.55 0.00 8.85
C SER A 627 -7.52 0.08 9.98
N LEU A 628 -6.86 1.23 10.11
CA LEU A 628 -5.90 1.53 11.18
C LEU A 628 -6.51 1.39 12.59
N HIS A 629 -7.80 1.70 12.75
CA HIS A 629 -8.50 1.56 14.04
C HIS A 629 -8.72 0.09 14.44
N GLY A 630 -8.60 -0.85 13.49
CA GLY A 630 -8.53 -2.28 13.80
C GLY A 630 -7.34 -2.63 14.70
N ALA A 631 -6.21 -1.92 14.56
CA ALA A 631 -5.00 -2.15 15.35
C ALA A 631 -5.21 -1.90 16.85
N LEU A 632 -6.11 -0.99 17.21
CA LEU A 632 -6.43 -0.60 18.59
C LEU A 632 -7.15 -1.68 19.39
N LYS A 633 -7.90 -2.58 18.72
CA LYS A 633 -8.68 -3.63 19.39
C LYS A 633 -7.83 -4.86 19.77
N LYS A 634 -6.51 -4.81 19.52
CA LYS A 634 -5.55 -5.90 19.81
C LYS A 634 -5.24 -6.12 21.29
N THR A 635 -5.68 -5.27 22.22
CA THR A 635 -5.41 -5.46 23.66
C THR A 635 -6.06 -6.69 24.29
N GLN A 636 -6.87 -7.48 23.57
CA GLN A 636 -7.46 -8.72 24.10
C GLN A 636 -7.29 -9.98 23.22
N LEU A 637 -6.60 -9.92 22.08
CA LEU A 637 -6.54 -11.05 21.15
C LEU A 637 -5.18 -11.10 20.44
N ALA A 638 -4.20 -11.72 21.10
CA ALA A 638 -2.98 -12.17 20.45
C ALA A 638 -3.30 -13.35 19.51
N VAL A 639 -3.15 -13.14 18.19
CA VAL A 639 -2.89 -14.22 17.23
C VAL A 639 -1.84 -13.70 16.24
N PRO A 640 -0.79 -14.49 15.92
CA PRO A 640 0.26 -14.11 14.98
C PRO A 640 -0.27 -13.91 13.56
N GLU A 641 0.59 -13.39 12.69
CA GLU A 641 0.35 -13.14 11.26
C GLU A 641 0.07 -14.40 10.41
N THR A 642 -0.12 -15.55 11.04
CA THR A 642 -0.68 -16.72 10.39
C THR A 642 -2.16 -16.80 10.77
N ASN A 643 -3.02 -16.21 9.93
CA ASN A 643 -4.20 -16.99 9.56
C ASN A 643 -3.60 -18.27 8.97
N ASN A 644 -3.55 -19.34 9.77
CA ASN A 644 -2.89 -20.58 9.44
C ASN A 644 -3.39 -21.06 8.08
N ASP A 645 -2.66 -20.76 7.01
CA ASP A 645 -2.90 -21.25 5.65
C ASP A 645 -2.87 -22.80 5.66
N SER A 646 -2.23 -23.39 6.68
CA SER A 646 -2.27 -24.82 7.00
C SER A 646 -3.68 -25.37 7.26
N ASP A 647 -4.63 -24.53 7.67
CA ASP A 647 -6.01 -24.94 7.99
C ASP A 647 -6.90 -24.93 6.74
N VAL A 648 -6.39 -24.44 5.60
CA VAL A 648 -7.13 -24.32 4.35
C VAL A 648 -6.64 -25.38 3.36
N PRO A 649 -7.55 -26.08 2.65
CA PRO A 649 -7.14 -27.01 1.61
C PRO A 649 -6.17 -26.38 0.62
N MET A 650 -5.13 -27.13 0.30
CA MET A 650 -4.13 -26.76 -0.69
C MET A 650 -4.73 -26.57 -2.09
N GLU A 651 -5.80 -27.31 -2.39
CA GLU A 651 -6.58 -27.17 -3.60
C GLU A 651 -8.06 -26.99 -3.27
N PHE A 652 -8.71 -26.06 -3.96
CA PHE A 652 -10.16 -25.94 -3.92
C PHE A 652 -10.83 -26.77 -5.02
N PRO A 653 -11.99 -27.38 -4.72
CA PRO A 653 -12.81 -28.01 -5.75
C PRO A 653 -13.26 -26.96 -6.78
N GLU A 654 -13.37 -27.37 -8.03
CA GLU A 654 -13.83 -26.50 -9.11
C GLU A 654 -15.30 -26.12 -8.88
N PRO A 655 -15.62 -24.82 -8.80
CA PRO A 655 -16.97 -24.39 -8.46
C PRO A 655 -17.96 -24.46 -9.64
N GLY A 656 -17.48 -24.92 -10.79
CA GLY A 656 -18.22 -24.94 -12.06
C GLY A 656 -18.13 -23.61 -12.80
N ALA A 657 -18.17 -23.66 -14.14
CA ALA A 657 -17.91 -22.51 -15.00
C ALA A 657 -18.84 -21.31 -14.80
N ARG A 658 -20.03 -21.50 -14.21
CA ARG A 658 -21.02 -20.45 -13.94
C ARG A 658 -20.78 -19.68 -12.64
N TYR A 659 -19.88 -20.15 -11.79
CA TYR A 659 -19.61 -19.49 -10.51
C TYR A 659 -18.85 -18.18 -10.72
N TRP A 660 -19.26 -17.10 -10.03
CA TRP A 660 -18.46 -15.88 -9.95
C TRP A 660 -18.47 -15.34 -8.51
N PRO A 661 -17.35 -14.80 -8.01
CA PRO A 661 -17.32 -14.22 -6.66
C PRO A 661 -18.29 -13.03 -6.53
N GLN A 662 -19.19 -13.08 -5.54
CA GLN A 662 -20.28 -12.10 -5.36
C GLN A 662 -19.82 -10.63 -5.19
N ARG A 663 -18.58 -10.41 -4.73
CA ARG A 663 -18.03 -9.06 -4.44
C ARG A 663 -16.85 -8.74 -5.35
N TYR A 664 -16.86 -9.30 -6.54
CA TYR A 664 -15.90 -8.98 -7.58
C TYR A 664 -15.93 -7.47 -7.87
N CYS A 665 -14.77 -6.82 -7.74
CA CYS A 665 -14.55 -5.39 -7.92
C CYS A 665 -15.53 -4.46 -7.16
N TYR A 666 -16.16 -4.95 -6.09
CA TYR A 666 -17.16 -4.19 -5.34
C TYR A 666 -16.52 -3.37 -4.22
N ASP A 667 -16.23 -2.10 -4.50
CA ASP A 667 -15.61 -1.16 -3.56
C ASP A 667 -16.27 0.22 -3.64
N PRO A 668 -17.36 0.44 -2.91
CA PRO A 668 -18.17 1.65 -3.03
C PRO A 668 -17.42 2.92 -2.62
N LEU A 669 -16.48 2.85 -1.67
CA LEU A 669 -15.71 4.01 -1.24
C LEU A 669 -14.79 4.48 -2.38
N ASN A 670 -13.96 3.57 -2.89
CA ASN A 670 -13.02 3.93 -3.95
C ASN A 670 -13.75 4.25 -5.26
N TRP A 671 -14.86 3.58 -5.56
CA TRP A 671 -15.72 3.94 -6.69
C TRP A 671 -16.25 5.38 -6.59
N PHE A 672 -16.79 5.77 -5.42
CA PHE A 672 -17.31 7.12 -5.19
C PHE A 672 -16.21 8.18 -5.31
N VAL A 673 -15.03 7.92 -4.76
CA VAL A 673 -13.89 8.86 -4.87
C VAL A 673 -13.40 8.97 -6.31
N LYS A 674 -13.36 7.87 -7.09
CA LYS A 674 -13.03 7.93 -8.52
C LYS A 674 -14.01 8.85 -9.27
N LEU A 675 -15.31 8.70 -9.04
CA LEU A 675 -16.32 9.56 -9.63
C LEU A 675 -16.15 11.04 -9.23
N LEU A 676 -15.86 11.32 -7.95
CA LEU A 676 -15.53 12.68 -7.50
C LEU A 676 -14.30 13.24 -8.22
N ARG A 677 -13.27 12.41 -8.45
CA ARG A 677 -12.06 12.85 -9.17
C ARG A 677 -12.34 13.15 -10.63
N LEU A 678 -13.15 12.33 -11.30
CA LEU A 678 -13.53 12.56 -12.69
C LEU A 678 -14.35 13.86 -12.86
N ARG A 679 -15.30 14.13 -11.96
CA ARG A 679 -16.19 15.30 -12.08
C ARG A 679 -15.63 16.58 -11.46
N LEU A 680 -14.94 16.46 -10.33
CA LEU A 680 -14.51 17.59 -9.50
C LEU A 680 -12.99 17.72 -9.35
N GLY A 681 -12.19 16.78 -9.87
CA GLY A 681 -10.72 16.78 -9.71
C GLY A 681 -10.02 17.99 -10.34
N ARG A 682 -10.66 18.62 -11.34
CA ARG A 682 -10.22 19.90 -11.90
C ARG A 682 -10.25 21.02 -10.85
N PHE A 683 -11.24 21.04 -9.95
CA PHE A 683 -11.44 22.13 -8.99
C PHE A 683 -10.83 21.82 -7.62
N PHE A 684 -10.88 20.54 -7.21
CA PHE A 684 -10.46 20.10 -5.88
C PHE A 684 -9.29 19.12 -5.95
N GLU A 685 -8.33 19.30 -5.04
CA GLU A 685 -7.46 18.24 -4.56
C GLU A 685 -8.29 17.33 -3.63
N ILE A 686 -8.33 16.03 -3.94
CA ILE A 686 -9.14 15.04 -3.24
C ILE A 686 -8.22 14.06 -2.52
N ARG A 687 -8.36 13.97 -1.19
CA ARG A 687 -7.56 13.12 -0.31
C ARG A 687 -8.42 12.10 0.41
N TRP A 688 -7.99 10.84 0.46
CA TRP A 688 -8.70 9.78 1.18
C TRP A 688 -7.76 8.61 1.53
N ASP A 689 -8.15 7.79 2.50
CA ASP A 689 -7.47 6.52 2.75
C ASP A 689 -8.21 5.36 2.08
N ARG A 690 -7.57 4.76 1.07
CA ARG A 690 -8.15 3.64 0.29
C ARG A 690 -8.38 2.37 1.12
N HIS A 691 -7.73 2.26 2.28
CA HIS A 691 -7.67 1.05 3.10
C HIS A 691 -8.55 1.17 4.36
N GLY A 692 -9.86 1.40 4.15
CA GLY A 692 -10.84 1.46 5.24
C GLY A 692 -10.81 2.77 6.04
N GLY A 693 -10.41 3.87 5.39
CA GLY A 693 -10.63 5.22 5.89
C GLY A 693 -12.11 5.59 5.86
N ASN A 694 -12.54 6.39 6.83
CA ASN A 694 -13.91 6.89 6.95
C ASN A 694 -14.05 8.37 6.57
N TRP A 695 -13.06 8.94 5.91
CA TRP A 695 -13.01 10.36 5.58
C TRP A 695 -12.58 10.57 4.13
N ILE A 696 -13.10 11.61 3.51
CA ILE A 696 -12.70 12.14 2.21
C ILE A 696 -12.53 13.65 2.40
N ALA A 697 -11.33 14.17 2.15
CA ALA A 697 -11.05 15.58 2.27
C ALA A 697 -10.94 16.23 0.89
N LEU A 698 -11.53 17.42 0.75
CA LEU A 698 -11.47 18.24 -0.45
C LEU A 698 -10.76 19.56 -0.10
N ARG A 699 -9.84 19.96 -0.98
CA ARG A 699 -9.14 21.24 -0.90
C ARG A 699 -9.22 21.94 -2.25
N TRP A 700 -9.58 23.21 -2.27
CA TRP A 700 -9.60 24.00 -3.50
C TRP A 700 -8.20 24.11 -4.09
N ARG A 701 -8.09 23.93 -5.41
CA ARG A 701 -6.83 24.18 -6.10
C ARG A 701 -6.51 25.68 -6.11
N PRO A 702 -5.25 26.09 -5.81
CA PRO A 702 -4.90 27.50 -5.63
C PRO A 702 -5.23 28.41 -6.83
N HIS A 703 -5.07 27.90 -8.05
CA HIS A 703 -5.36 28.65 -9.27
C HIS A 703 -6.86 28.97 -9.42
N PHE A 704 -7.75 28.12 -8.90
CA PHE A 704 -9.18 28.40 -8.89
C PHE A 704 -9.57 29.39 -7.80
N ILE A 705 -8.89 29.40 -6.65
CA ILE A 705 -9.16 30.37 -5.56
C ILE A 705 -8.95 31.82 -6.06
N GLN A 706 -7.93 32.05 -6.89
CA GLN A 706 -7.68 33.38 -7.47
C GLN A 706 -8.80 33.82 -8.41
N THR A 707 -9.30 32.92 -9.27
CA THR A 707 -10.43 33.17 -10.17
C THR A 707 -11.74 33.37 -9.41
N ILE A 708 -11.93 32.62 -8.31
CA ILE A 708 -13.06 32.78 -7.39
C ILE A 708 -13.03 34.17 -6.77
N ASN A 709 -11.92 34.89 -6.58
CA ASN A 709 -11.95 36.23 -5.98
C ASN A 709 -12.50 37.37 -6.88
N SER A 710 -12.95 37.07 -8.09
CA SER A 710 -13.56 38.03 -9.02
C SER A 710 -15.07 38.28 -8.74
N LYS A 711 -15.67 39.29 -9.39
CA LYS A 711 -17.12 39.61 -9.25
C LYS A 711 -18.04 38.47 -9.70
N ASP A 712 -17.51 37.46 -10.39
CA ASP A 712 -18.23 36.35 -11.04
C ASP A 712 -18.25 35.05 -10.21
N ARG A 713 -18.08 35.15 -8.88
CA ARG A 713 -18.14 34.01 -7.94
C ARG A 713 -19.35 33.10 -8.13
N VAL A 714 -20.51 33.74 -8.27
CA VAL A 714 -21.80 33.04 -8.27
C VAL A 714 -21.97 32.24 -9.55
N THR A 715 -21.64 32.82 -10.71
CA THR A 715 -21.73 32.16 -12.02
C THR A 715 -20.71 31.03 -12.14
N LEU A 716 -19.49 31.21 -11.61
CA LEU A 716 -18.46 30.18 -11.62
C LEU A 716 -18.83 28.98 -10.74
N VAL A 717 -19.33 29.20 -9.51
CA VAL A 717 -19.79 28.10 -8.64
C VAL A 717 -21.03 27.41 -9.20
N GLN A 718 -21.96 28.15 -9.81
CA GLN A 718 -23.10 27.56 -10.53
C GLN A 718 -22.63 26.70 -11.71
N SER A 719 -21.60 27.11 -12.43
CA SER A 719 -21.03 26.32 -13.53
C SER A 719 -20.37 25.01 -13.05
N ILE A 720 -19.74 25.01 -11.87
CA ILE A 720 -19.12 23.80 -11.27
C ILE A 720 -20.16 22.75 -10.91
N PHE A 721 -21.36 23.18 -10.52
CA PHE A 721 -22.45 22.35 -10.06
C PHE A 721 -23.62 22.30 -11.05
N ASN A 722 -23.32 22.47 -12.35
CA ASN A 722 -24.31 22.31 -13.39
C ASN A 722 -24.77 20.84 -13.49
N SER A 723 -26.01 20.61 -13.95
CA SER A 723 -26.61 19.27 -14.05
C SER A 723 -25.72 18.27 -14.78
N ASP A 724 -25.04 18.72 -15.83
CA ASP A 724 -24.25 17.87 -16.72
C ASP A 724 -22.96 17.36 -16.06
N LEU A 725 -22.35 18.16 -15.17
CA LEU A 725 -21.18 17.74 -14.38
C LEU A 725 -21.56 16.84 -13.20
N LEU A 726 -22.82 16.90 -12.78
CA LEU A 726 -23.37 16.13 -11.66
C LEU A 726 -24.08 14.85 -12.10
N ASP A 727 -24.16 14.60 -13.40
CA ASP A 727 -24.76 13.39 -13.94
C ASP A 727 -23.97 12.14 -13.50
N GLY A 728 -24.72 11.14 -13.00
CA GLY A 728 -24.19 9.96 -12.31
C GLY A 728 -23.87 10.14 -10.81
N LEU A 729 -23.81 11.38 -10.28
CA LEU A 729 -23.69 11.70 -8.85
C LEU A 729 -25.06 11.93 -8.17
N THR A 730 -26.11 12.17 -8.96
CA THR A 730 -27.48 12.40 -8.49
C THR A 730 -28.37 11.17 -8.67
N GLN A 731 -29.25 10.87 -7.71
CA GLN A 731 -30.39 9.97 -7.96
C GLN A 731 -31.48 10.75 -8.70
N HIS A 732 -31.92 10.27 -9.86
CA HIS A 732 -33.28 10.58 -10.31
C HIS A 732 -34.23 10.02 -9.24
N ALA A 733 -35.07 10.88 -8.66
CA ALA A 733 -36.12 10.42 -7.77
C ALA A 733 -37.02 9.45 -8.55
N ASP A 734 -37.36 8.30 -7.97
CA ASP A 734 -38.43 7.45 -8.52
C ASP A 734 -39.67 8.33 -8.66
N GLY A 735 -40.22 8.39 -9.87
CA GLY A 735 -41.22 9.39 -10.31
C GLY A 735 -42.57 9.40 -9.57
N GLY A 736 -42.68 8.79 -8.39
CA GLY A 736 -43.89 8.75 -7.56
C GLY A 736 -43.75 9.36 -6.17
N GLN A 737 -42.61 9.93 -5.76
CA GLN A 737 -42.42 10.49 -4.40
C GLN A 737 -42.15 12.01 -4.35
N LEU A 738 -42.52 12.75 -5.40
CA LEU A 738 -42.30 14.20 -5.50
C LEU A 738 -43.60 15.03 -5.47
N THR A 739 -44.69 14.53 -4.88
CA THR A 739 -45.93 15.32 -4.75
C THR A 739 -46.13 16.03 -3.41
N ASP A 740 -45.42 15.66 -2.33
CA ASP A 740 -45.77 16.16 -0.98
C ASP A 740 -44.71 17.04 -0.29
N LEU A 741 -43.64 17.42 -1.00
CA LEU A 741 -42.71 18.44 -0.50
C LEU A 741 -42.56 19.53 -1.55
N VAL A 742 -43.25 20.63 -1.29
CA VAL A 742 -43.11 21.92 -1.98
C VAL A 742 -41.63 22.31 -1.99
N CYS A 743 -40.95 22.00 -3.09
CA CYS A 743 -39.86 22.78 -3.64
C CYS A 743 -40.20 22.95 -5.12
N SER A 744 -40.44 24.20 -5.50
CA SER A 744 -40.44 24.69 -6.87
C SER A 744 -39.24 24.13 -7.66
N LYS A 745 -39.44 24.01 -8.97
CA LYS A 745 -38.47 23.65 -10.01
C LYS A 745 -36.99 23.72 -9.55
N PRO A 746 -36.15 22.71 -9.83
CA PRO A 746 -34.74 22.69 -9.42
C PRO A 746 -33.90 23.88 -9.92
N SER A 747 -34.45 24.70 -10.83
CA SER A 747 -33.88 25.95 -11.31
C SER A 747 -34.00 27.15 -10.35
N ASP A 748 -34.88 27.10 -9.33
CA ASP A 748 -35.31 28.30 -8.60
C ASP A 748 -35.03 28.26 -7.10
N LEU A 749 -33.99 27.54 -6.64
CA LEU A 749 -33.44 27.77 -5.31
C LEU A 749 -32.59 29.06 -5.37
N PRO A 750 -32.99 30.16 -4.70
CA PRO A 750 -32.14 31.34 -4.59
C PRO A 750 -30.97 30.97 -3.68
N LEU A 751 -29.94 30.38 -4.27
CA LEU A 751 -28.74 29.99 -3.58
C LEU A 751 -27.95 31.27 -3.27
N VAL A 752 -28.19 31.80 -2.08
CA VAL A 752 -27.23 32.68 -1.42
C VAL A 752 -26.04 31.78 -1.06
N TYR A 753 -25.03 31.75 -1.93
CA TYR A 753 -23.89 30.83 -1.79
C TYR A 753 -22.87 31.38 -0.78
N ASN A 754 -22.99 30.90 0.45
CA ASN A 754 -21.88 30.82 1.38
C ASN A 754 -21.29 29.41 1.31
N ASP A 755 -20.12 29.16 1.89
CA ASP A 755 -19.50 27.82 1.93
C ASP A 755 -20.42 26.75 2.56
N CYS A 756 -21.34 27.16 3.44
CA CYS A 756 -22.40 26.32 4.00
C CYS A 756 -23.39 25.78 2.93
N SER A 757 -23.59 26.51 1.83
CA SER A 757 -24.51 26.14 0.74
C SER A 757 -23.96 24.95 -0.05
N LEU A 758 -22.65 24.92 -0.29
CA LEU A 758 -21.94 23.80 -0.94
C LEU A 758 -21.98 22.54 -0.06
N VAL A 759 -21.80 22.71 1.26
CA VAL A 759 -21.94 21.63 2.24
C VAL A 759 -23.36 21.05 2.26
N ASN A 760 -24.39 21.91 2.28
CA ASN A 760 -25.78 21.48 2.23
C ASN A 760 -26.08 20.73 0.93
N LEU A 761 -25.55 21.21 -0.19
CA LEU A 761 -25.76 20.63 -1.50
C LEU A 761 -25.04 19.27 -1.65
N LEU A 762 -23.78 19.13 -1.21
CA LEU A 762 -23.10 17.83 -1.10
C LEU A 762 -23.83 16.85 -0.17
N SER A 763 -24.44 17.34 0.92
CA SER A 763 -25.21 16.51 1.86
C SER A 763 -26.51 15.95 1.27
N VAL A 764 -27.16 16.71 0.38
CA VAL A 764 -28.36 16.28 -0.34
C VAL A 764 -27.99 15.25 -1.42
N TRP A 765 -26.87 15.46 -2.12
CA TRP A 765 -26.44 14.61 -3.23
C TRP A 765 -25.96 13.23 -2.81
N ALA A 766 -25.20 13.15 -1.71
CA ALA A 766 -24.56 11.90 -1.30
C ALA A 766 -25.13 11.36 0.02
N LYS A 767 -26.44 11.51 0.25
CA LYS A 767 -27.10 11.05 1.49
C LYS A 767 -26.91 9.56 1.78
N LYS A 768 -26.68 8.71 0.78
CA LYS A 768 -26.37 7.27 0.97
C LYS A 768 -24.92 7.03 1.40
N PHE A 769 -24.01 7.95 1.07
CA PHE A 769 -22.56 7.78 1.24
C PHE A 769 -21.94 8.54 2.41
N ILE A 770 -22.51 9.67 2.79
CA ILE A 770 -21.91 10.60 3.77
C ILE A 770 -22.74 10.65 5.06
N ASP A 771 -22.07 10.64 6.20
CA ASP A 771 -22.63 10.93 7.52
C ASP A 771 -22.54 12.43 7.84
N LEU A 772 -23.58 12.98 8.47
CA LEU A 772 -23.65 14.38 8.89
C LEU A 772 -23.24 14.53 10.36
N PRO A 773 -22.61 15.65 10.77
CA PRO A 773 -22.33 16.87 9.98
C PRO A 773 -21.04 16.77 9.14
N ILE A 774 -21.01 17.53 8.04
CA ILE A 774 -19.80 17.79 7.24
C ILE A 774 -18.98 18.86 7.97
N ASN A 775 -17.69 18.62 8.16
CA ASN A 775 -16.80 19.57 8.83
C ASN A 775 -16.21 20.54 7.80
N TYR A 776 -16.44 21.84 7.99
CA TYR A 776 -15.91 22.91 7.15
C TYR A 776 -14.93 23.76 7.96
N ASN A 777 -13.69 23.89 7.47
CA ASN A 777 -12.68 24.73 8.09
C ASN A 777 -12.79 26.14 7.49
N ASN A 778 -13.40 27.07 8.21
CA ASN A 778 -13.59 28.45 7.75
C ASN A 778 -12.24 29.12 7.37
N LEU A 779 -12.04 29.40 6.07
CA LEU A 779 -11.08 30.39 5.57
C LEU A 779 -11.53 31.80 6.01
N THR A 780 -11.35 32.14 7.29
CA THR A 780 -11.67 33.46 7.85
C THR A 780 -10.51 34.08 8.63
N ASN A 781 -9.28 33.88 8.15
CA ASN A 781 -8.18 34.78 8.51
C ASN A 781 -7.98 35.77 7.36
N GLY A 782 -8.72 36.88 7.38
CA GLY A 782 -8.53 37.95 6.40
C GLY A 782 -9.63 38.99 6.23
N ILE A 783 -10.74 38.95 6.98
CA ILE A 783 -11.73 40.02 6.95
C ILE A 783 -12.13 40.38 8.38
N ASN A 784 -11.69 41.55 8.84
CA ASN A 784 -12.23 42.22 10.02
C ASN A 784 -13.72 42.52 9.77
N ILE A 785 -14.59 41.58 10.11
CA ILE A 785 -16.03 41.85 10.17
C ILE A 785 -16.29 42.45 11.54
N SER A 786 -16.61 43.74 11.50
CA SER A 786 -17.01 44.56 12.63
C SER A 786 -18.06 43.86 13.51
N LYS A 787 -17.86 43.99 14.82
CA LYS A 787 -18.82 43.61 15.86
C LYS A 787 -20.17 44.30 15.60
N LYS A 788 -21.16 43.59 15.03
CA LYS A 788 -22.61 43.85 15.21
C LYS A 788 -23.45 42.78 14.51
N ARG A 789 -23.72 41.68 15.24
CA ARG A 789 -24.97 40.88 15.23
C ARG A 789 -24.76 39.64 16.12
N LYS A 790 -24.65 39.89 17.42
CA LYS A 790 -25.09 38.93 18.44
C LYS A 790 -26.55 39.29 18.72
N HIS A 791 -27.47 38.46 18.27
CA HIS A 791 -28.74 38.11 18.92
C HIS A 791 -29.62 37.39 17.89
N ASN A 792 -30.26 36.33 18.35
CA ASN A 792 -31.24 35.48 17.67
C ASN A 792 -30.64 34.30 16.88
N ILE A 793 -30.17 33.28 17.60
CA ILE A 793 -30.45 31.85 17.38
C ILE A 793 -30.04 31.15 18.70
N SER A 794 -30.96 31.07 19.65
CA SER A 794 -30.84 30.22 20.83
C SER A 794 -32.21 30.06 21.50
N GLU A 795 -33.15 29.36 20.87
CA GLU A 795 -34.40 28.99 21.59
C GLU A 795 -35.13 27.72 21.12
N GLU A 796 -34.70 27.02 20.05
CA GLU A 796 -35.44 25.84 19.57
C GLU A 796 -34.88 24.46 19.96
N ASN A 797 -33.74 24.38 20.67
CA ASN A 797 -33.13 23.08 21.03
C ASN A 797 -33.26 22.68 22.51
N THR A 798 -33.91 23.49 23.35
CA THR A 798 -34.10 23.17 24.78
C THR A 798 -35.43 22.47 25.08
N THR A 799 -36.41 22.49 24.17
CA THR A 799 -37.76 21.94 24.42
C THR A 799 -37.93 20.45 24.06
N LYS A 800 -36.98 19.84 23.32
CA LYS A 800 -36.98 18.39 23.02
C LYS A 800 -36.29 17.52 24.07
N CYS A 801 -35.43 18.10 24.93
CA CYS A 801 -34.70 17.35 25.96
C CYS A 801 -35.50 17.17 27.27
N MET A 802 -36.49 18.02 27.55
CA MET A 802 -37.35 17.89 28.75
C MET A 802 -38.54 16.92 28.57
N LYS A 803 -38.99 16.63 27.34
CA LYS A 803 -40.13 15.73 27.10
C LYS A 803 -39.77 14.23 27.11
N SER A 804 -38.49 13.86 27.07
CA SER A 804 -38.04 12.45 27.15
C SER A 804 -37.74 11.97 28.57
N LYS A 805 -37.54 12.88 29.54
CA LYS A 805 -37.32 12.54 30.96
C LYS A 805 -38.60 12.38 31.78
N ILE A 806 -39.75 12.89 31.31
CA ILE A 806 -41.04 12.79 32.03
C ILE A 806 -41.81 11.50 31.67
N LYS A 807 -41.57 10.89 30.50
CA LYS A 807 -42.21 9.61 30.11
C LYS A 807 -41.57 8.36 30.71
N LYS A 808 -40.44 8.48 31.43
CA LYS A 808 -39.74 7.36 32.07
C LYS A 808 -39.98 7.26 33.58
N LYS A 809 -40.86 8.10 34.14
CA LYS A 809 -41.26 8.11 35.57
C LYS A 809 -42.75 7.79 35.80
N LEU A 810 -43.45 7.26 34.78
CA LEU A 810 -44.87 6.86 34.83
C LEU A 810 -45.09 5.43 34.30
N LYS A 811 -44.05 4.59 34.40
CA LYS A 811 -44.10 3.13 34.22
C LYS A 811 -43.16 2.44 35.21
N GLU A 812 -43.21 2.91 36.45
CA GLU A 812 -42.95 2.14 37.67
C GLU A 812 -44.25 2.11 38.46
#